data_AF-W7YKX1-F1
#
_entry.id   AF-W7YKX1-F1
#
_cell.length_a   1.000
_cell.length_b   1.000
_cell.length_c   1.000
_cell.angle_alpha   90.00
_cell.angle_beta   90.00
_cell.angle_gamma   90.00
#
_symmetry.space_group_name_H-M   'P 1'
#
loop_
_entity.id
_entity.type
_entity.pdbx_description
1 polymer ?
#
loop_
_entity_poly.entity_id
_entity_poly.type
_entity_poly.pdbx_seq_one_letter_code
_entity_poly.pdbx_strand_id
1 'polypeptide(L)'
;MMKKMIAIATSAAMLVSFSSEVGSVFASDIQNTNVAKNVLASRAVTTSTASVAPFELYGKDILNAYNDVFKMNRVHIKSITNNGGNYSSSSIDKAIDGDMNTHWETGKPNTATFTNEVIFKLDQATTLNRIVYAARQSSVTGKGFAQEFDIYGSDTDDGDNFALVSSGEYKGSTGSIVAIQFAPTTFKRIKFVFKKANQDWASAAEFSFYKEDAVSDKMKNLFTDATLSQVSTEYNTLDKLTALENEVKTHPLNAQFKADIENAKILIENHQLTSSTAKVSTLKGYGTDYDAAYGEAYRMPNSNVSKVTTNGGSYSGTKPEYMLDNLPNTHWETNRNNDANFTNEVVFELEQAEVLDRVAFLARDNRKGFPESFEIYASEMSKGDTFQLVSSGTASSTNDFMQFKFEPTKFKRIKFKFTKANIDRPFAAEFRFYKEDKVSEAVSGLFTDGTMSAVVPAYNSISKINELEKQAMTHPLYPIFKDSLDLAKKIVNGEVNMEGNIIEAEQHGDMKKHAQQNLRFGFGTNNQPTGLVAMPGQQINVYVDVDSNDKLPSLIFSQQEGSWSSWARGVQLRPGKNTITVPDIPKDGNYAHNVTKGGSVYIVNPYTAEEQGKAPIIRFEGLVNTPLMTKDTDPAKFKAALIAYKQKLDQDKADHPNVVDRQLIDVAEIASDRIIFTGTATEAYNRFITQDNNPMDTVTGYDVWISKVFELYGLDAHSISMIQSSFVRI
;
A
#
# COMPACT_ATOMS: atom_id res chain seq x y z
N MET A 1 -16.85 -40.94 34.39
CA MET A 1 -16.57 -40.80 32.94
C MET A 1 -17.17 -39.51 32.44
N MET A 2 -16.34 -38.50 32.19
CA MET A 2 -16.76 -37.16 31.79
C MET A 2 -15.74 -36.59 30.80
N LYS A 3 -16.26 -36.23 29.61
CA LYS A 3 -15.96 -35.06 28.76
C LYS A 3 -14.51 -34.60 28.54
N LYS A 4 -14.13 -34.52 27.26
CA LYS A 4 -13.80 -33.29 26.46
C LYS A 4 -13.18 -33.76 25.13
N MET A 5 -13.89 -33.73 24.00
CA MET A 5 -13.96 -32.63 23.00
C MET A 5 -12.62 -31.95 22.69
N ILE A 6 -12.16 -32.07 21.43
CA ILE A 6 -11.99 -30.95 20.48
C ILE A 6 -11.76 -31.52 19.07
N ALA A 7 -12.37 -30.84 18.09
CA ALA A 7 -12.40 -31.12 16.67
C ALA A 7 -11.23 -30.45 15.92
N ILE A 8 -10.86 -30.99 14.75
CA ILE A 8 -10.24 -30.21 13.66
C ILE A 8 -10.89 -30.68 12.35
N ALA A 9 -11.51 -29.74 11.65
CA ALA A 9 -12.22 -29.90 10.39
C ALA A 9 -11.25 -29.79 9.21
N THR A 10 -11.42 -30.66 8.23
CA THR A 10 -10.72 -30.63 6.95
C THR A 10 -11.75 -30.61 5.82
N SER A 11 -11.73 -29.51 5.08
CA SER A 11 -11.91 -29.37 3.62
C SER A 11 -13.07 -30.04 2.87
N ALA A 12 -13.82 -29.17 2.18
CA ALA A 12 -14.28 -29.26 0.79
C ALA A 12 -15.19 -30.41 0.34
N ALA A 13 -16.40 -30.06 -0.13
CA ALA A 13 -16.84 -30.34 -1.51
C ALA A 13 -18.27 -29.81 -1.76
N MET A 14 -18.50 -29.42 -3.01
CA MET A 14 -19.76 -29.00 -3.63
C MET A 14 -20.93 -29.97 -3.39
N LEU A 15 -22.16 -29.44 -3.41
CA LEU A 15 -23.42 -30.07 -3.90
C LEU A 15 -24.51 -28.97 -3.86
N VAL A 16 -24.91 -28.42 -5.02
CA VAL A 16 -26.11 -28.81 -5.81
C VAL A 16 -27.40 -28.83 -4.98
N SER A 17 -28.21 -27.81 -5.26
CA SER A 17 -29.67 -27.66 -5.16
C SER A 17 -30.51 -28.86 -4.70
N PHE A 18 -31.35 -28.64 -3.69
CA PHE A 18 -32.76 -29.04 -3.70
C PHE A 18 -33.63 -28.05 -2.91
N SER A 19 -34.73 -27.69 -3.56
CA SER A 19 -35.84 -26.84 -3.15
C SER A 19 -36.67 -27.40 -2.00
N SER A 20 -37.19 -26.51 -1.15
CA SER A 20 -38.58 -26.58 -0.69
C SER A 20 -39.13 -25.18 -0.39
N GLU A 21 -40.13 -24.79 -1.18
CA GLU A 21 -40.96 -23.61 -0.98
C GLU A 21 -41.84 -23.76 0.27
N VAL A 22 -42.13 -22.63 0.93
CA VAL A 22 -43.49 -22.33 1.40
C VAL A 22 -43.78 -20.89 0.99
N GLY A 23 -44.80 -20.76 0.14
CA GLY A 23 -45.16 -19.51 -0.51
C GLY A 23 -45.98 -18.56 0.37
N SER A 24 -46.18 -17.36 -0.18
CA SER A 24 -47.51 -16.79 -0.28
C SER A 24 -47.61 -16.01 -1.60
N VAL A 25 -48.49 -16.55 -2.43
CA VAL A 25 -48.94 -16.08 -3.74
C VAL A 25 -49.79 -14.83 -3.55
N PHE A 26 -49.64 -13.84 -4.43
CA PHE A 26 -50.78 -13.30 -5.19
C PHE A 26 -50.30 -12.88 -6.58
N ALA A 27 -50.80 -13.63 -7.57
CA ALA A 27 -50.65 -13.40 -8.99
C ALA A 27 -51.67 -12.37 -9.49
N SER A 28 -51.34 -11.63 -10.54
CA SER A 28 -52.08 -11.70 -11.81
C SER A 28 -51.42 -10.86 -12.90
N ASP A 29 -50.80 -11.59 -13.83
CA ASP A 29 -50.89 -11.50 -15.29
C ASP A 29 -50.76 -10.16 -16.02
N ILE A 30 -49.60 -10.06 -16.66
CA ILE A 30 -49.37 -9.37 -17.93
C ILE A 30 -49.83 -10.30 -19.06
N GLN A 31 -50.58 -9.79 -20.05
CA GLN A 31 -50.37 -10.16 -21.46
C GLN A 31 -50.65 -9.00 -22.42
N ASN A 32 -49.66 -8.82 -23.29
CA ASN A 32 -49.48 -7.92 -24.42
C ASN A 32 -50.67 -7.73 -25.37
N THR A 33 -50.81 -6.54 -25.95
CA THR A 33 -50.62 -6.31 -27.40
C THR A 33 -50.65 -4.83 -27.81
N ASN A 34 -49.78 -4.48 -28.76
CA ASN A 34 -49.65 -3.18 -29.44
C ASN A 34 -50.87 -2.81 -30.30
N VAL A 35 -51.35 -1.56 -30.23
CA VAL A 35 -51.91 -0.83 -31.39
C VAL A 35 -51.67 0.68 -31.24
N ALA A 36 -51.14 1.31 -32.29
CA ALA A 36 -50.93 2.73 -32.43
C ALA A 36 -52.23 3.54 -32.70
N LYS A 37 -52.17 4.83 -32.32
CA LYS A 37 -53.07 5.97 -32.65
C LYS A 37 -54.44 6.04 -31.93
N ASN A 38 -54.58 7.05 -31.06
CA ASN A 38 -55.34 8.26 -31.40
C ASN A 38 -54.99 9.44 -30.48
N VAL A 39 -54.61 10.54 -31.12
CA VAL A 39 -54.58 11.90 -30.58
C VAL A 39 -56.03 12.30 -30.30
N LEU A 40 -56.33 12.78 -29.08
CA LEU A 40 -57.18 13.95 -28.80
C LEU A 40 -57.43 14.11 -27.29
N ALA A 41 -56.86 15.19 -26.76
CA ALA A 41 -57.37 16.05 -25.69
C ALA A 41 -57.97 15.40 -24.42
N SER A 42 -57.13 15.30 -23.39
CA SER A 42 -57.48 15.88 -22.08
C SER A 42 -56.20 16.36 -21.38
N ARG A 43 -56.05 17.69 -21.23
CA ARG A 43 -55.06 18.30 -20.35
C ARG A 43 -55.53 18.07 -18.91
N ALA A 44 -55.28 16.87 -18.37
CA ALA A 44 -55.31 16.67 -16.94
C ALA A 44 -53.95 17.15 -16.39
N VAL A 45 -53.93 18.30 -15.73
CA VAL A 45 -52.77 18.74 -14.95
C VAL A 45 -52.68 17.79 -13.75
N THR A 46 -51.86 16.75 -13.85
CA THR A 46 -51.47 15.92 -12.71
C THR A 46 -50.62 16.76 -11.78
N THR A 47 -51.13 17.03 -10.58
CA THR A 47 -50.41 17.76 -9.53
C THR A 47 -49.17 16.98 -9.12
N SER A 48 -47.99 17.58 -9.26
CA SER A 48 -46.70 16.97 -8.90
C SER A 48 -46.01 17.77 -7.79
N THR A 49 -45.34 17.08 -6.87
CA THR A 49 -44.52 17.71 -5.83
C THR A 49 -43.25 18.29 -6.43
N ALA A 50 -42.89 19.53 -6.09
CA ALA A 50 -41.68 20.17 -6.56
C ALA A 50 -40.44 19.52 -5.91
N SER A 51 -39.37 19.37 -6.69
CA SER A 51 -38.04 19.05 -6.15
C SER A 51 -37.38 20.34 -5.67
N VAL A 52 -36.95 20.39 -4.41
CA VAL A 52 -36.35 21.59 -3.81
C VAL A 52 -34.98 21.25 -3.26
N ALA A 53 -33.96 21.98 -3.72
CA ALA A 53 -32.58 21.79 -3.31
C ALA A 53 -31.85 23.15 -3.21
N PRO A 54 -30.74 23.25 -2.45
CA PRO A 54 -29.86 24.41 -2.53
C PRO A 54 -29.45 24.70 -3.98
N PHE A 55 -29.40 25.97 -4.36
CA PHE A 55 -28.95 26.38 -5.68
C PHE A 55 -27.43 26.47 -5.73
N GLU A 56 -26.80 25.33 -5.99
CA GLU A 56 -25.34 25.13 -5.95
C GLU A 56 -24.53 26.00 -6.93
N LEU A 57 -25.16 26.66 -7.91
CA LEU A 57 -24.46 27.56 -8.83
C LEU A 57 -24.28 28.97 -8.25
N TYR A 58 -25.01 29.34 -7.21
CA TYR A 58 -24.90 30.68 -6.64
C TYR A 58 -23.48 30.94 -6.10
N GLY A 59 -22.91 32.10 -6.45
CA GLY A 59 -21.55 32.49 -6.05
C GLY A 59 -20.42 31.81 -6.81
N LYS A 60 -20.71 30.95 -7.80
CA LYS A 60 -19.70 30.36 -8.69
C LYS A 60 -19.52 31.21 -9.95
N ASP A 61 -18.29 31.31 -10.45
CA ASP A 61 -17.96 32.07 -11.67
C ASP A 61 -18.80 31.64 -12.88
N ILE A 62 -19.17 30.36 -12.94
CA ILE A 62 -19.95 29.78 -14.05
C ILE A 62 -21.43 30.22 -14.06
N LEU A 63 -21.93 30.82 -12.98
CA LEU A 63 -23.34 31.22 -12.86
C LEU A 63 -23.77 32.19 -13.96
N ASN A 64 -22.91 33.13 -14.34
CA ASN A 64 -23.24 34.11 -15.38
C ASN A 64 -23.48 33.44 -16.73
N ALA A 65 -22.56 32.58 -17.16
CA ALA A 65 -22.72 31.80 -18.39
C ALA A 65 -23.94 30.87 -18.35
N TYR A 66 -24.27 30.31 -17.17
CA TYR A 66 -25.48 29.52 -16.99
C TYR A 66 -26.75 30.38 -17.13
N ASN A 67 -26.75 31.57 -16.52
CA ASN A 67 -27.85 32.52 -16.57
C ASN A 67 -28.12 33.00 -18.00
N ASP A 68 -27.07 33.27 -18.79
CA ASP A 68 -27.20 33.73 -20.18
C ASP A 68 -28.00 32.75 -21.06
N VAL A 69 -27.95 31.45 -20.74
CA VAL A 69 -28.66 30.40 -21.48
C VAL A 69 -30.03 30.10 -20.89
N PHE A 70 -30.12 29.93 -19.57
CA PHE A 70 -31.30 29.34 -18.93
C PHE A 70 -32.14 30.32 -18.11
N LYS A 71 -31.57 31.40 -17.58
CA LYS A 71 -32.32 32.38 -16.77
C LYS A 71 -33.21 33.20 -17.70
N MET A 72 -34.50 33.31 -17.36
CA MET A 72 -35.39 34.25 -18.02
C MET A 72 -34.96 35.67 -17.68
N ASN A 73 -34.75 36.49 -18.71
CA ASN A 73 -34.37 37.88 -18.51
C ASN A 73 -35.48 38.65 -17.78
N ARG A 74 -35.10 39.46 -16.78
CA ARG A 74 -35.99 40.28 -15.96
C ARG A 74 -36.90 41.21 -16.78
N VAL A 75 -36.45 41.64 -17.98
CA VAL A 75 -37.26 42.46 -18.89
C VAL A 75 -38.58 41.80 -19.29
N HIS A 76 -38.66 40.47 -19.21
CA HIS A 76 -39.87 39.71 -19.52
C HIS A 76 -40.87 39.62 -18.36
N ILE A 77 -40.53 40.16 -17.18
CA ILE A 77 -41.48 40.31 -16.08
C ILE A 77 -42.12 41.69 -16.19
N LYS A 78 -43.33 41.74 -16.73
CA LYS A 78 -44.12 42.95 -16.95
C LYS A 78 -44.53 43.62 -15.64
N SER A 79 -44.93 42.85 -14.63
CA SER A 79 -45.25 43.36 -13.31
C SER A 79 -45.15 42.29 -12.22
N ILE A 80 -44.96 42.73 -10.97
CA ILE A 80 -45.05 41.90 -9.77
C ILE A 80 -46.02 42.56 -8.78
N THR A 81 -46.89 41.78 -8.18
CA THR A 81 -47.84 42.24 -7.14
C THR A 81 -47.90 41.24 -5.99
N ASN A 82 -48.43 41.65 -4.86
CA ASN A 82 -48.66 40.78 -3.71
C ASN A 82 -49.95 41.17 -2.96
N ASN A 83 -50.47 40.27 -2.12
CA ASN A 83 -51.69 40.52 -1.34
C ASN A 83 -51.42 41.06 0.09
N GLY A 84 -50.16 41.13 0.52
CA GLY A 84 -49.75 41.51 1.88
C GLY A 84 -49.16 42.91 2.03
N GLY A 85 -49.06 43.69 0.95
CA GLY A 85 -48.37 44.99 0.95
C GLY A 85 -46.88 44.87 1.31
N ASN A 86 -46.29 45.92 1.85
CA ASN A 86 -44.87 45.97 2.20
C ASN A 86 -44.65 46.43 3.64
N TYR A 87 -43.63 45.87 4.28
CA TYR A 87 -43.12 46.37 5.55
C TYR A 87 -42.15 47.53 5.30
N SER A 88 -42.49 48.73 5.79
CA SER A 88 -41.65 49.93 5.63
C SER A 88 -41.23 50.14 4.16
N SER A 89 -39.93 50.30 3.87
CA SER A 89 -39.38 50.50 2.53
C SER A 89 -39.03 49.20 1.78
N SER A 90 -39.36 48.02 2.32
CA SER A 90 -39.09 46.72 1.66
C SER A 90 -40.18 46.38 0.64
N SER A 91 -40.25 47.17 -0.43
CA SER A 91 -41.25 47.09 -1.49
C SER A 91 -41.09 45.85 -2.39
N ILE A 92 -42.18 45.43 -3.05
CA ILE A 92 -42.25 44.16 -3.80
C ILE A 92 -41.35 44.12 -5.05
N ASP A 93 -41.02 45.26 -5.63
CA ASP A 93 -40.10 45.38 -6.77
C ASP A 93 -38.67 44.91 -6.43
N LYS A 94 -38.27 45.00 -5.16
CA LYS A 94 -36.97 44.51 -4.67
C LYS A 94 -36.83 43.00 -4.66
N ALA A 95 -37.93 42.25 -4.86
CA ALA A 95 -37.87 40.79 -4.93
C ALA A 95 -37.37 40.28 -6.30
N ILE A 96 -37.11 41.17 -7.25
CA ILE A 96 -36.70 40.88 -8.63
C ILE A 96 -35.81 41.98 -9.20
N ASP A 97 -35.05 42.68 -8.35
CA ASP A 97 -34.16 43.78 -8.75
C ASP A 97 -32.74 43.28 -9.10
N GLY A 98 -32.45 42.01 -8.83
CA GLY A 98 -31.17 41.36 -9.08
C GLY A 98 -30.13 41.59 -7.98
N ASP A 99 -30.48 42.25 -6.87
CA ASP A 99 -29.60 42.49 -5.72
C ASP A 99 -30.03 41.63 -4.52
N MET A 100 -29.16 40.71 -4.11
CA MET A 100 -29.46 39.83 -2.99
C MET A 100 -29.44 40.53 -1.62
N ASN A 101 -28.99 41.80 -1.57
CA ASN A 101 -28.93 42.60 -0.34
C ASN A 101 -30.22 43.40 -0.09
N THR A 102 -30.99 43.67 -1.14
CA THR A 102 -32.34 44.21 -1.04
C THR A 102 -33.33 43.07 -0.82
N HIS A 103 -34.56 43.40 -0.40
CA HIS A 103 -35.62 42.43 -0.26
C HIS A 103 -36.98 43.11 -0.22
N TRP A 104 -38.00 42.35 -0.62
CA TRP A 104 -39.37 42.55 -0.20
C TRP A 104 -39.63 41.86 1.15
N GLU A 105 -40.43 42.49 2.01
CA GLU A 105 -41.02 41.87 3.19
C GLU A 105 -42.49 42.26 3.26
N THR A 106 -43.37 41.29 3.52
CA THR A 106 -44.81 41.55 3.61
C THR A 106 -45.14 42.52 4.73
N GLY A 107 -46.12 43.40 4.50
CA GLY A 107 -46.68 44.26 5.56
C GLY A 107 -47.66 43.51 6.47
N LYS A 108 -48.14 42.34 6.05
CA LYS A 108 -49.12 41.52 6.77
C LYS A 108 -48.63 40.07 6.87
N PRO A 109 -48.19 39.60 8.06
CA PRO A 109 -47.73 38.23 8.23
C PRO A 109 -48.87 37.22 8.00
N ASN A 110 -48.49 35.98 7.71
CA ASN A 110 -49.44 34.87 7.63
C ASN A 110 -50.20 34.68 8.95
N THR A 111 -51.47 34.29 8.84
CA THR A 111 -52.33 33.90 9.96
C THR A 111 -53.20 32.72 9.53
N ALA A 112 -54.03 32.21 10.44
CA ALA A 112 -54.99 31.15 10.10
C ALA A 112 -56.00 31.54 8.99
N THR A 113 -56.19 32.84 8.72
CA THR A 113 -57.16 33.35 7.73
C THR A 113 -56.51 34.15 6.61
N PHE A 114 -55.18 34.29 6.61
CA PHE A 114 -54.46 35.05 5.60
C PHE A 114 -53.14 34.37 5.24
N THR A 115 -52.93 34.14 3.95
CA THR A 115 -51.68 33.55 3.42
C THR A 115 -51.12 34.49 2.38
N ASN A 116 -49.84 34.83 2.52
CA ASN A 116 -49.14 35.68 1.56
C ASN A 116 -49.02 34.99 0.20
N GLU A 117 -49.30 35.74 -0.86
CA GLU A 117 -49.06 35.33 -2.24
C GLU A 117 -48.41 36.46 -3.04
N VAL A 118 -47.56 36.08 -3.99
CA VAL A 118 -46.90 36.98 -4.95
C VAL A 118 -47.27 36.54 -6.36
N ILE A 119 -47.67 37.49 -7.20
CA ILE A 119 -48.08 37.26 -8.58
C ILE A 119 -47.15 38.00 -9.53
N PHE A 120 -46.58 37.26 -10.48
CA PHE A 120 -45.76 37.76 -11.57
C PHE A 120 -46.59 37.73 -12.86
N LYS A 121 -46.64 38.82 -13.61
CA LYS A 121 -47.20 38.87 -14.97
C LYS A 121 -46.05 38.97 -15.97
N LEU A 122 -46.01 38.06 -16.93
CA LEU A 122 -44.99 38.02 -17.97
C LEU A 122 -45.46 38.80 -19.20
N ASP A 123 -44.53 39.44 -19.91
CA ASP A 123 -44.83 40.15 -21.16
C ASP A 123 -45.29 39.19 -22.27
N GLN A 124 -44.72 37.98 -22.30
CA GLN A 124 -45.02 36.90 -23.23
C GLN A 124 -45.16 35.55 -22.53
N ALA A 125 -45.85 34.62 -23.20
CA ALA A 125 -46.02 33.27 -22.67
C ALA A 125 -44.66 32.57 -22.67
N THR A 126 -44.18 32.16 -21.51
CA THR A 126 -42.83 31.60 -21.36
C THR A 126 -42.90 30.25 -20.67
N THR A 127 -42.26 29.24 -21.25
CA THR A 127 -42.12 27.92 -20.63
C THR A 127 -40.95 27.93 -19.65
N LEU A 128 -41.25 27.61 -18.40
CA LEU A 128 -40.31 27.62 -17.28
C LEU A 128 -40.48 26.30 -16.51
N ASN A 129 -39.41 25.84 -15.87
CA ASN A 129 -39.47 24.63 -15.04
C ASN A 129 -38.84 24.83 -13.65
N ARG A 130 -38.28 26.01 -13.39
CA ARG A 130 -37.53 26.29 -12.15
C ARG A 130 -37.72 27.71 -11.66
N ILE A 131 -37.85 27.83 -10.34
CA ILE A 131 -37.77 29.10 -9.60
C ILE A 131 -36.55 29.01 -8.68
N VAL A 132 -35.61 29.95 -8.80
CA VAL A 132 -34.58 30.18 -7.79
C VAL A 132 -35.08 31.26 -6.85
N TYR A 133 -35.13 30.93 -5.56
CA TYR A 133 -35.73 31.74 -4.52
C TYR A 133 -34.79 31.88 -3.33
N ALA A 134 -34.72 33.10 -2.79
CA ALA A 134 -34.06 33.38 -1.52
C ALA A 134 -34.94 34.32 -0.69
N ALA A 135 -35.06 34.02 0.61
CA ALA A 135 -35.56 34.98 1.58
C ALA A 135 -34.57 36.14 1.75
N ARG A 136 -34.94 37.17 2.53
CA ARG A 136 -34.02 38.26 2.87
C ARG A 136 -32.65 37.74 3.38
N GLN A 137 -31.57 38.30 2.83
CA GLN A 137 -30.21 37.95 3.23
C GLN A 137 -29.59 38.96 4.19
N SER A 138 -30.13 40.18 4.25
CA SER A 138 -29.60 41.27 5.09
C SER A 138 -30.28 41.35 6.47
N SER A 139 -29.48 41.73 7.48
CA SER A 139 -29.80 41.98 8.93
C SER A 139 -30.43 40.84 9.73
N VAL A 140 -31.39 40.09 9.18
CA VAL A 140 -32.00 38.90 9.79
C VAL A 140 -32.18 37.85 8.69
N THR A 141 -31.07 37.20 8.33
CA THR A 141 -31.01 36.21 7.24
C THR A 141 -32.05 35.10 7.42
N GLY A 142 -32.84 34.85 6.37
CA GLY A 142 -33.79 33.75 6.32
C GLY A 142 -35.15 33.98 6.98
N LYS A 143 -35.39 35.12 7.63
CA LYS A 143 -36.74 35.49 8.09
C LYS A 143 -37.67 35.62 6.88
N GLY A 144 -38.86 35.02 6.94
CA GLY A 144 -39.84 35.04 5.85
C GLY A 144 -39.67 33.97 4.79
N PHE A 145 -38.68 33.08 4.94
CA PHE A 145 -38.45 31.99 4.00
C PHE A 145 -39.67 31.09 3.81
N ALA A 146 -40.06 30.80 2.57
CA ALA A 146 -41.13 29.87 2.24
C ALA A 146 -40.74 28.42 2.57
N GLN A 147 -41.05 27.98 3.79
CA GLN A 147 -40.80 26.60 4.25
C GLN A 147 -41.73 25.61 3.56
N GLU A 148 -42.97 26.03 3.28
CA GLU A 148 -43.97 25.33 2.47
C GLU A 148 -44.58 26.33 1.49
N PHE A 149 -44.82 25.91 0.26
CA PHE A 149 -45.34 26.78 -0.79
C PHE A 149 -46.18 26.04 -1.83
N ASP A 150 -47.02 26.80 -2.52
CA ASP A 150 -47.72 26.37 -3.73
C ASP A 150 -47.34 27.29 -4.90
N ILE A 151 -47.20 26.71 -6.08
CA ILE A 151 -46.97 27.41 -7.35
C ILE A 151 -48.19 27.19 -8.23
N TYR A 152 -48.81 28.28 -8.66
CA TYR A 152 -49.90 28.26 -9.62
C TYR A 152 -49.51 29.01 -10.90
N GLY A 153 -50.13 28.61 -12.01
CA GLY A 153 -49.93 29.21 -13.32
C GLY A 153 -51.24 29.58 -13.99
N SER A 154 -51.19 30.61 -14.84
CA SER A 154 -52.26 30.95 -15.79
C SER A 154 -51.63 31.33 -17.13
N ASP A 155 -52.29 30.95 -18.23
CA ASP A 155 -51.89 31.26 -19.60
C ASP A 155 -52.62 32.50 -20.18
N THR A 156 -53.41 33.17 -19.35
CA THR A 156 -54.13 34.41 -19.70
C THR A 156 -53.54 35.63 -18.98
N ASP A 157 -53.81 36.82 -19.52
CA ASP A 157 -53.28 38.06 -18.95
C ASP A 157 -53.99 38.50 -17.66
N ASP A 158 -55.27 38.15 -17.47
CA ASP A 158 -56.12 38.63 -16.37
C ASP A 158 -57.18 37.58 -15.95
N GLY A 159 -57.86 37.82 -14.82
CA GLY A 159 -58.86 36.90 -14.24
C GLY A 159 -58.28 35.92 -13.22
N ASP A 160 -59.07 35.48 -12.25
CA ASP A 160 -58.63 34.53 -11.21
C ASP A 160 -58.82 33.08 -11.67
N ASN A 161 -58.00 32.67 -12.64
CA ASN A 161 -58.04 31.36 -13.30
C ASN A 161 -56.70 30.62 -13.16
N PHE A 162 -56.06 30.77 -11.99
CA PHE A 162 -54.82 30.08 -11.67
C PHE A 162 -55.05 28.58 -11.44
N ALA A 163 -54.29 27.74 -12.15
CA ALA A 163 -54.24 26.30 -11.93
C ALA A 163 -53.00 25.93 -11.10
N LEU A 164 -53.14 25.01 -10.15
CA LEU A 164 -52.02 24.52 -9.35
C LEU A 164 -51.03 23.79 -10.28
N VAL A 165 -49.78 24.23 -10.28
CA VAL A 165 -48.69 23.62 -11.04
C VAL A 165 -47.94 22.63 -10.16
N SER A 166 -47.57 23.07 -8.95
CA SER A 166 -46.78 22.24 -8.04
C SER A 166 -46.86 22.78 -6.62
N SER A 167 -46.64 21.90 -5.65
CA SER A 167 -46.49 22.23 -4.23
C SER A 167 -45.16 21.71 -3.72
N GLY A 168 -44.57 22.34 -2.72
CA GLY A 168 -43.28 21.91 -2.19
C GLY A 168 -42.99 22.38 -0.77
N GLU A 169 -41.99 21.76 -0.17
CA GLU A 169 -41.43 22.14 1.12
C GLU A 169 -39.91 22.12 1.09
N TYR A 170 -39.27 22.91 1.95
CA TYR A 170 -37.84 22.87 2.17
C TYR A 170 -37.52 22.91 3.67
N LYS A 171 -36.87 21.85 4.13
CA LYS A 171 -36.53 21.63 5.55
C LYS A 171 -35.09 22.04 5.91
N GLY A 172 -34.32 22.54 4.94
CA GLY A 172 -32.96 23.02 5.18
C GLY A 172 -32.93 24.39 5.84
N SER A 173 -31.76 25.04 5.81
CA SER A 173 -31.59 26.38 6.39
C SER A 173 -32.48 27.40 5.70
N THR A 174 -33.20 28.22 6.46
CA THR A 174 -34.04 29.29 5.92
C THR A 174 -33.23 30.43 5.29
N GLY A 175 -31.91 30.48 5.53
CA GLY A 175 -31.00 31.39 4.84
C GLY A 175 -30.52 30.88 3.46
N SER A 176 -30.83 29.62 3.10
CA SER A 176 -30.42 29.04 1.83
C SER A 176 -31.04 29.78 0.63
N ILE A 177 -30.29 29.80 -0.47
CA ILE A 177 -30.82 30.10 -1.80
C ILE A 177 -31.20 28.75 -2.40
N VAL A 178 -32.46 28.57 -2.79
CA VAL A 178 -32.99 27.27 -3.25
C VAL A 178 -33.44 27.33 -4.69
N ALA A 179 -33.25 26.22 -5.41
CA ALA A 179 -33.89 25.95 -6.69
C ALA A 179 -35.09 25.05 -6.47
N ILE A 180 -36.25 25.50 -6.93
CA ILE A 180 -37.52 24.81 -6.89
C ILE A 180 -37.82 24.35 -8.32
N GLN A 181 -37.68 23.05 -8.59
CA GLN A 181 -37.89 22.44 -9.90
C GLN A 181 -39.27 21.76 -9.96
N PHE A 182 -40.01 22.01 -11.02
CA PHE A 182 -41.34 21.48 -11.32
C PHE A 182 -41.42 21.09 -12.80
N ALA A 183 -42.51 20.44 -13.22
CA ALA A 183 -42.70 20.06 -14.62
C ALA A 183 -42.70 21.31 -15.54
N PRO A 184 -42.02 21.30 -16.71
CA PRO A 184 -42.02 22.42 -17.65
C PRO A 184 -43.43 22.91 -17.95
N THR A 185 -43.70 24.17 -17.62
CA THR A 185 -45.04 24.77 -17.68
C THR A 185 -44.96 26.12 -18.37
N THR A 186 -45.89 26.40 -19.29
CA THR A 186 -46.00 27.70 -19.95
C THR A 186 -46.82 28.66 -19.09
N PHE A 187 -46.24 29.81 -18.77
CA PHE A 187 -46.86 30.84 -17.93
C PHE A 187 -47.08 32.14 -18.70
N LYS A 188 -48.23 32.77 -18.47
CA LYS A 188 -48.43 34.22 -18.61
C LYS A 188 -48.47 34.91 -17.26
N ARG A 189 -48.98 34.22 -16.24
CA ARG A 189 -48.89 34.65 -14.84
C ARG A 189 -48.45 33.50 -13.96
N ILE A 190 -47.61 33.81 -12.99
CA ILE A 190 -47.11 32.88 -11.97
C ILE A 190 -47.59 33.40 -10.62
N LYS A 191 -48.22 32.55 -9.81
CA LYS A 191 -48.59 32.87 -8.43
C LYS A 191 -47.81 31.95 -7.49
N PHE A 192 -47.01 32.54 -6.61
CA PHE A 192 -46.27 31.84 -5.57
C PHE A 192 -46.93 32.11 -4.21
N VAL A 193 -47.40 31.06 -3.55
CA VAL A 193 -48.13 31.15 -2.27
C VAL A 193 -47.22 30.68 -1.16
N PHE A 194 -46.98 31.53 -0.17
CA PHE A 194 -46.19 31.23 1.02
C PHE A 194 -47.08 30.49 2.04
N LYS A 195 -47.35 29.20 1.81
CA LYS A 195 -48.19 28.39 2.71
C LYS A 195 -47.69 28.42 4.15
N LYS A 196 -46.37 28.37 4.32
CA LYS A 196 -45.69 28.57 5.60
C LYS A 196 -44.43 29.40 5.39
N ALA A 197 -44.42 30.61 5.94
CA ALA A 197 -43.24 31.47 5.94
C ALA A 197 -42.53 31.36 7.29
N ASN A 198 -41.19 31.35 7.30
CA ASN A 198 -40.42 31.37 8.53
C ASN A 198 -40.75 32.65 9.32
N GLN A 199 -41.26 32.49 10.54
CA GLN A 199 -41.82 33.57 11.37
C GLN A 199 -43.04 34.28 10.76
N ASP A 200 -43.75 33.66 9.82
CA ASP A 200 -44.98 34.16 9.17
C ASP A 200 -44.83 35.42 8.30
N TRP A 201 -43.74 36.17 8.44
CA TRP A 201 -43.42 37.39 7.68
C TRP A 201 -42.80 37.07 6.33
N ALA A 202 -43.59 36.59 5.37
CA ALA A 202 -43.13 36.27 4.01
C ALA A 202 -42.19 37.36 3.45
N SER A 203 -41.03 36.93 2.95
CA SER A 203 -40.01 37.82 2.40
C SER A 203 -39.37 37.20 1.17
N ALA A 204 -38.77 38.03 0.33
CA ALA A 204 -37.96 37.57 -0.79
C ALA A 204 -36.86 38.58 -1.04
N ALA A 205 -35.60 38.12 -0.98
CA ALA A 205 -34.51 38.86 -1.58
C ALA A 205 -34.65 38.80 -3.10
N GLU A 206 -34.80 37.59 -3.65
CA GLU A 206 -34.92 37.41 -5.10
C GLU A 206 -35.83 36.24 -5.48
N PHE A 207 -36.53 36.43 -6.60
CA PHE A 207 -37.13 35.41 -7.44
C PHE A 207 -36.53 35.46 -8.83
N SER A 208 -35.90 34.36 -9.25
CA SER A 208 -35.37 34.19 -10.60
C SER A 208 -36.02 32.98 -11.26
N PHE A 209 -36.40 33.11 -12.53
CA PHE A 209 -37.10 32.05 -13.26
C PHE A 209 -36.19 31.44 -14.32
N TYR A 210 -36.21 30.11 -14.46
CA TYR A 210 -35.34 29.40 -15.39
C TYR A 210 -36.13 28.49 -16.33
N LYS A 211 -35.66 28.43 -17.56
CA LYS A 211 -36.08 27.45 -18.58
C LYS A 211 -35.60 26.06 -18.22
N GLU A 212 -36.15 25.07 -18.90
CA GLU A 212 -35.70 23.68 -18.79
C GLU A 212 -34.24 23.52 -19.22
N ASP A 213 -33.52 22.68 -18.48
CA ASP A 213 -32.15 22.27 -18.77
C ASP A 213 -32.12 20.74 -18.89
N ALA A 214 -32.53 20.27 -20.07
CA ALA A 214 -32.67 18.85 -20.36
C ALA A 214 -31.33 18.11 -20.29
N VAL A 215 -30.21 18.78 -20.60
CA VAL A 215 -28.87 18.17 -20.56
C VAL A 215 -28.46 17.93 -19.11
N SER A 216 -28.65 18.90 -18.21
CA SER A 216 -28.41 18.67 -16.78
C SER A 216 -29.30 17.57 -16.20
N ASP A 217 -30.56 17.48 -16.64
CA ASP A 217 -31.47 16.42 -16.18
C ASP A 217 -31.02 15.02 -16.65
N LYS A 218 -30.50 14.89 -17.87
CA LYS A 218 -29.83 13.65 -18.34
C LYS A 218 -28.59 13.33 -17.52
N MET A 219 -27.73 14.32 -17.27
CA MET A 219 -26.49 14.16 -16.49
C MET A 219 -26.75 13.73 -15.03
N LYS A 220 -27.84 14.18 -14.40
CA LYS A 220 -28.26 13.72 -13.07
C LYS A 220 -28.55 12.21 -13.03
N ASN A 221 -28.96 11.63 -14.16
CA ASN A 221 -29.30 10.22 -14.31
C ASN A 221 -28.17 9.40 -14.99
N LEU A 222 -26.97 9.98 -15.13
CA LEU A 222 -25.82 9.27 -15.72
C LEU A 222 -25.42 8.04 -14.90
N PHE A 223 -25.49 8.14 -13.58
CA PHE A 223 -25.19 7.06 -12.64
C PHE A 223 -26.48 6.58 -11.95
N THR A 224 -26.45 5.37 -11.40
CA THR A 224 -27.61 4.77 -10.70
C THR A 224 -27.96 5.52 -9.41
N ASP A 225 -26.96 6.11 -8.76
CA ASP A 225 -27.08 6.78 -7.47
C ASP A 225 -25.87 7.69 -7.20
N ALA A 226 -25.85 8.32 -6.03
CA ALA A 226 -24.81 9.27 -5.61
C ALA A 226 -23.44 8.63 -5.30
N THR A 227 -23.34 7.29 -5.25
CA THR A 227 -22.03 6.61 -5.12
C THR A 227 -21.22 6.71 -6.41
N LEU A 228 -21.89 6.94 -7.56
CA LEU A 228 -21.28 7.00 -8.88
C LEU A 228 -20.51 5.71 -9.25
N SER A 229 -20.82 4.59 -8.60
CA SER A 229 -20.12 3.31 -8.78
C SER A 229 -20.66 2.48 -9.96
N GLN A 230 -21.83 2.85 -10.49
CA GLN A 230 -22.48 2.17 -11.59
C GLN A 230 -23.14 3.16 -12.55
N VAL A 231 -22.93 2.97 -13.85
CA VAL A 231 -23.59 3.74 -14.92
C VAL A 231 -25.02 3.25 -15.09
N SER A 232 -25.97 4.18 -15.26
CA SER A 232 -27.38 3.82 -15.43
C SER A 232 -27.63 3.07 -16.75
N THR A 233 -28.71 2.31 -16.83
CA THR A 233 -29.07 1.51 -18.01
C THR A 233 -29.30 2.36 -19.27
N GLU A 234 -29.67 3.63 -19.10
CA GLU A 234 -29.85 4.58 -20.20
C GLU A 234 -28.53 4.92 -20.89
N TYR A 235 -27.40 4.91 -20.16
CA TYR A 235 -26.08 5.35 -20.62
C TYR A 235 -25.00 4.27 -20.57
N ASN A 236 -25.34 3.02 -20.30
CA ASN A 236 -24.42 1.89 -20.10
C ASN A 236 -23.68 1.35 -21.34
N THR A 237 -23.54 2.12 -22.42
CA THR A 237 -22.69 1.76 -23.57
C THR A 237 -21.86 2.95 -24.02
N LEU A 238 -20.70 2.68 -24.64
CA LEU A 238 -19.81 3.74 -25.12
C LEU A 238 -20.48 4.63 -26.18
N ASP A 239 -21.34 4.07 -27.04
CA ASP A 239 -22.10 4.84 -28.03
C ASP A 239 -23.08 5.83 -27.36
N LYS A 240 -23.78 5.39 -26.31
CA LYS A 240 -24.70 6.24 -25.54
C LYS A 240 -23.96 7.37 -24.83
N LEU A 241 -22.80 7.06 -24.23
CA LEU A 241 -21.94 8.08 -23.62
C LEU A 241 -21.36 9.06 -24.64
N THR A 242 -21.00 8.59 -25.84
CA THR A 242 -20.52 9.44 -26.93
C THR A 242 -21.61 10.38 -27.44
N ALA A 243 -22.86 9.89 -27.55
CA ALA A 243 -24.00 10.73 -27.88
C ALA A 243 -24.24 11.81 -26.81
N LEU A 244 -24.22 11.44 -25.53
CA LEU A 244 -24.33 12.38 -24.42
C LEU A 244 -23.17 13.39 -24.41
N GLU A 245 -21.95 12.96 -24.69
CA GLU A 245 -20.76 13.83 -24.79
C GLU A 245 -20.92 14.88 -25.90
N ASN A 246 -21.57 14.54 -27.01
CA ASN A 246 -21.85 15.51 -28.06
C ASN A 246 -22.90 16.55 -27.65
N GLU A 247 -23.92 16.16 -26.87
CA GLU A 247 -24.94 17.08 -26.36
C GLU A 247 -24.36 18.11 -25.37
N VAL A 248 -23.37 17.73 -24.54
CA VAL A 248 -22.81 18.63 -23.52
C VAL A 248 -21.83 19.67 -24.07
N LYS A 249 -21.35 19.54 -25.32
CA LYS A 249 -20.27 20.38 -25.89
C LYS A 249 -20.55 21.88 -25.82
N THR A 250 -21.80 22.28 -26.02
CA THR A 250 -22.23 23.69 -26.03
C THR A 250 -22.86 24.12 -24.71
N HIS A 251 -22.95 23.21 -23.73
CA HIS A 251 -23.57 23.48 -22.44
C HIS A 251 -22.65 24.33 -21.55
N PRO A 252 -23.16 25.31 -20.77
CA PRO A 252 -22.33 26.10 -19.84
C PRO A 252 -21.55 25.26 -18.82
N LEU A 253 -22.05 24.08 -18.45
CA LEU A 253 -21.39 23.13 -17.53
C LEU A 253 -20.55 22.04 -18.23
N ASN A 254 -20.21 22.21 -19.52
CA ASN A 254 -19.49 21.23 -20.34
C ASN A 254 -18.26 20.63 -19.62
N ALA A 255 -17.41 21.46 -19.02
CA ALA A 255 -16.20 20.99 -18.33
C ALA A 255 -16.51 19.96 -17.22
N GLN A 256 -17.54 20.22 -16.40
CA GLN A 256 -17.95 19.30 -15.34
C GLN A 256 -18.57 18.02 -15.92
N PHE A 257 -19.42 18.15 -16.94
CA PHE A 257 -20.08 17.01 -17.54
C PHE A 257 -19.12 16.10 -18.29
N LYS A 258 -18.12 16.65 -18.97
CA LYS A 258 -17.08 15.87 -19.63
C LYS A 258 -16.32 14.98 -18.65
N ALA A 259 -15.96 15.51 -17.47
CA ALA A 259 -15.31 14.72 -16.43
C ALA A 259 -16.21 13.56 -15.93
N ASP A 260 -17.51 13.80 -15.80
CA ASP A 260 -18.47 12.80 -15.33
C ASP A 260 -18.71 11.70 -16.38
N ILE A 261 -18.77 12.08 -17.67
CA ILE A 261 -18.87 11.14 -18.79
C ILE A 261 -17.60 10.29 -18.90
N GLU A 262 -16.41 10.88 -18.73
CA GLU A 262 -15.15 10.13 -18.75
C GLU A 262 -15.10 9.08 -17.62
N ASN A 263 -15.53 9.47 -16.42
CA ASN A 263 -15.69 8.55 -15.29
C ASN A 263 -16.66 7.39 -15.63
N ALA A 264 -17.77 7.67 -16.33
CA ALA A 264 -18.70 6.64 -16.77
C ALA A 264 -18.08 5.69 -17.83
N LYS A 265 -17.24 6.20 -18.75
CA LYS A 265 -16.53 5.36 -19.73
C LYS A 265 -15.60 4.36 -19.04
N ILE A 266 -14.82 4.83 -18.06
CA ILE A 266 -13.91 3.99 -17.26
C ILE A 266 -14.67 2.83 -16.59
N LEU A 267 -15.87 3.09 -16.05
CA LEU A 267 -16.70 2.03 -15.45
C LEU A 267 -17.20 1.00 -16.46
N ILE A 268 -17.55 1.42 -17.68
CA ILE A 268 -18.03 0.50 -18.74
C ILE A 268 -16.90 -0.41 -19.22
N GLU A 269 -15.66 0.09 -19.30
CA GLU A 269 -14.49 -0.72 -19.64
C GLU A 269 -14.20 -1.81 -18.59
N ASN A 270 -14.73 -1.64 -17.36
CA ASN A 270 -14.72 -2.63 -16.27
C ASN A 270 -13.33 -3.22 -15.99
N HIS A 271 -12.34 -2.35 -15.77
CA HIS A 271 -11.01 -2.76 -15.32
C HIS A 271 -11.07 -3.31 -13.89
N GLN A 272 -11.15 -4.64 -13.77
CA GLN A 272 -11.06 -5.33 -12.49
C GLN A 272 -9.59 -5.52 -12.10
N LEU A 273 -9.21 -4.98 -10.94
CA LEU A 273 -7.86 -5.15 -10.39
C LEU A 273 -7.74 -6.47 -9.64
N THR A 274 -6.60 -7.14 -9.79
CA THR A 274 -6.23 -8.29 -8.96
C THR A 274 -5.35 -7.82 -7.81
N SER A 275 -5.79 -8.03 -6.58
CA SER A 275 -5.00 -7.64 -5.40
C SER A 275 -3.79 -8.55 -5.19
N SER A 276 -2.67 -7.98 -4.74
CA SER A 276 -1.43 -8.72 -4.43
C SER A 276 -0.90 -8.40 -3.03
N THR A 277 -0.02 -9.24 -2.48
CA THR A 277 0.70 -8.91 -1.23
C THR A 277 1.84 -7.93 -1.53
N ALA A 278 1.88 -6.81 -0.81
CA ALA A 278 2.91 -5.79 -0.99
C ALA A 278 4.29 -6.32 -0.57
N LYS A 279 5.32 -6.05 -1.39
CA LYS A 279 6.72 -6.28 -1.01
C LYS A 279 7.22 -5.07 -0.24
N VAL A 280 7.51 -5.25 1.05
CA VAL A 280 7.93 -4.18 1.96
C VAL A 280 9.45 -4.18 2.10
N SER A 281 10.08 -3.01 1.93
CA SER A 281 11.54 -2.82 2.04
C SER A 281 11.87 -1.36 2.35
N THR A 282 13.11 -1.04 2.70
CA THR A 282 13.55 0.35 2.80
C THR A 282 13.54 1.02 1.43
N LEU A 283 13.20 2.30 1.39
CA LEU A 283 13.14 3.10 0.17
C LEU A 283 14.54 3.20 -0.45
N LYS A 284 14.67 2.78 -1.70
CA LYS A 284 15.94 2.82 -2.44
C LYS A 284 16.41 4.27 -2.62
N GLY A 285 17.72 4.48 -2.45
CA GLY A 285 18.37 5.78 -2.65
C GLY A 285 18.18 6.79 -1.50
N TYR A 286 17.16 6.64 -0.67
CA TYR A 286 16.91 7.56 0.46
C TYR A 286 18.07 7.57 1.46
N GLY A 287 18.46 8.76 1.92
CA GLY A 287 19.57 8.94 2.86
C GLY A 287 20.96 8.69 2.24
N THR A 288 21.06 8.54 0.93
CA THR A 288 22.32 8.45 0.18
C THR A 288 22.50 9.67 -0.72
N ASP A 289 23.70 9.84 -1.28
CA ASP A 289 23.98 10.89 -2.28
C ASP A 289 23.13 10.76 -3.57
N TYR A 290 22.39 9.66 -3.73
CA TYR A 290 21.55 9.37 -4.89
C TYR A 290 20.06 9.74 -4.71
N ASP A 291 19.61 10.11 -3.51
CA ASP A 291 18.17 10.33 -3.20
C ASP A 291 17.54 11.34 -4.17
N ALA A 292 18.17 12.51 -4.34
CA ALA A 292 17.65 13.58 -5.19
C ALA A 292 17.50 13.15 -6.65
N ALA A 293 18.56 12.55 -7.23
CA ALA A 293 18.55 12.12 -8.63
C ALA A 293 17.58 10.96 -8.87
N TYR A 294 17.47 10.04 -7.91
CA TYR A 294 16.50 8.94 -7.98
C TYR A 294 15.06 9.44 -7.83
N GLY A 295 14.82 10.39 -6.92
CA GLY A 295 13.56 11.08 -6.77
C GLY A 295 13.13 11.78 -8.07
N GLU A 296 14.02 12.55 -8.68
CA GLU A 296 13.72 13.24 -9.95
C GLU A 296 13.34 12.28 -11.08
N ALA A 297 13.99 11.11 -11.16
CA ALA A 297 13.75 10.14 -12.21
C ALA A 297 12.45 9.33 -12.03
N TYR A 298 12.10 8.95 -10.79
CA TYR A 298 11.07 7.94 -10.53
C TYR A 298 9.92 8.39 -9.63
N ARG A 299 10.11 9.45 -8.83
CA ARG A 299 9.06 9.93 -7.92
C ARG A 299 8.06 10.77 -8.70
N MET A 300 6.77 10.53 -8.49
CA MET A 300 5.72 11.44 -8.92
C MET A 300 5.85 12.77 -8.15
N PRO A 301 5.88 13.92 -8.82
CA PRO A 301 5.92 15.22 -8.15
C PRO A 301 4.74 15.41 -7.20
N ASN A 302 5.00 15.94 -6.01
CA ASN A 302 3.94 16.20 -5.03
C ASN A 302 2.91 17.22 -5.56
N SER A 303 3.31 18.10 -6.49
CA SER A 303 2.40 19.03 -7.17
C SER A 303 1.33 18.35 -8.02
N ASN A 304 1.49 17.07 -8.35
CA ASN A 304 0.44 16.28 -9.02
C ASN A 304 -0.63 15.81 -8.02
N VAL A 305 -0.44 15.94 -6.70
CA VAL A 305 -1.51 15.70 -5.73
C VAL A 305 -2.31 16.99 -5.56
N SER A 306 -3.53 17.01 -6.10
CA SER A 306 -4.41 18.18 -6.04
C SER A 306 -5.12 18.32 -4.70
N LYS A 307 -5.35 17.20 -4.00
CA LYS A 307 -6.06 17.17 -2.73
C LYS A 307 -5.68 15.96 -1.88
N VAL A 308 -5.63 16.16 -0.57
CA VAL A 308 -5.52 15.07 0.42
C VAL A 308 -6.71 15.14 1.37
N THR A 309 -7.36 14.01 1.60
CA THR A 309 -8.45 13.91 2.59
C THR A 309 -8.21 12.75 3.55
N THR A 310 -8.69 12.92 4.78
CA THR A 310 -8.59 11.89 5.82
C THR A 310 -9.97 11.71 6.46
N ASN A 311 -10.34 10.46 6.77
CA ASN A 311 -11.63 10.19 7.41
C ASN A 311 -11.61 10.40 8.93
N GLY A 312 -10.42 10.43 9.55
CA GLY A 312 -10.22 10.63 10.99
C GLY A 312 -10.00 12.07 11.42
N GLY A 313 -10.06 13.03 10.49
CA GLY A 313 -9.71 14.44 10.75
C GLY A 313 -8.22 14.64 10.98
N SER A 314 -7.84 15.78 11.57
CA SER A 314 -6.46 16.10 11.92
C SER A 314 -6.37 16.60 13.36
N TYR A 315 -5.37 16.13 14.09
CA TYR A 315 -5.05 16.62 15.42
C TYR A 315 -4.55 18.07 15.36
N SER A 316 -4.85 18.86 16.40
CA SER A 316 -4.53 20.29 16.45
C SER A 316 -3.05 20.56 16.18
N GLY A 317 -2.77 21.51 15.27
CA GLY A 317 -1.40 21.88 14.88
C GLY A 317 -0.79 21.03 13.76
N THR A 318 -1.47 19.96 13.33
CA THR A 318 -1.08 19.13 12.18
C THR A 318 -2.12 19.24 11.07
N LYS A 319 -1.76 18.91 9.83
CA LYS A 319 -2.67 18.90 8.69
C LYS A 319 -2.24 17.89 7.63
N PRO A 320 -3.15 17.36 6.80
CA PRO A 320 -2.83 16.28 5.86
C PRO A 320 -1.73 16.66 4.85
N GLU A 321 -1.61 17.94 4.50
CA GLU A 321 -0.65 18.44 3.52
C GLU A 321 0.80 18.29 3.98
N TYR A 322 1.06 18.17 5.29
CA TYR A 322 2.40 17.93 5.82
C TYR A 322 2.94 16.56 5.41
N MET A 323 2.10 15.60 5.02
CA MET A 323 2.56 14.33 4.46
C MET A 323 3.28 14.49 3.10
N LEU A 324 3.27 15.68 2.51
CA LEU A 324 3.76 15.94 1.15
C LEU A 324 4.66 17.19 1.09
N ASP A 325 5.18 17.68 2.20
CA ASP A 325 5.97 18.92 2.22
C ASP A 325 7.49 18.70 2.09
N ASN A 326 7.94 17.44 2.07
CA ASN A 326 9.35 17.03 2.04
C ASN A 326 10.14 17.43 3.29
N LEU A 327 9.47 17.62 4.42
CA LEU A 327 10.06 17.94 5.71
C LEU A 327 9.78 16.78 6.68
N PRO A 328 10.75 15.88 6.94
CA PRO A 328 10.54 14.72 7.81
C PRO A 328 10.16 15.08 9.27
N ASN A 329 10.37 16.35 9.67
CA ASN A 329 10.05 16.84 11.01
C ASN A 329 8.61 17.38 11.15
N THR A 330 7.89 17.60 10.04
CA THR A 330 6.45 17.87 10.06
C THR A 330 5.70 16.54 9.92
N HIS A 331 4.41 16.52 10.25
CA HIS A 331 3.59 15.31 10.09
C HIS A 331 2.11 15.64 10.11
N TRP A 332 1.31 14.77 9.52
CA TRP A 332 -0.10 14.63 9.85
C TRP A 332 -0.29 13.65 11.00
N GLU A 333 -1.24 13.96 11.89
CA GLU A 333 -1.72 13.07 12.95
C GLU A 333 -3.25 12.99 12.86
N THR A 334 -3.81 11.78 12.89
CA THR A 334 -5.27 11.63 12.91
C THR A 334 -5.90 12.20 14.19
N ASN A 335 -7.13 12.71 14.11
CA ASN A 335 -7.87 13.09 15.31
C ASN A 335 -8.62 11.91 15.96
N ARG A 336 -8.71 10.76 15.29
CA ARG A 336 -9.46 9.58 15.75
C ARG A 336 -8.61 8.31 15.64
N ASN A 337 -8.44 7.60 16.75
CA ASN A 337 -7.73 6.30 16.76
C ASN A 337 -8.51 5.24 15.99
N ASN A 338 -7.80 4.23 15.48
CA ASN A 338 -8.41 3.00 15.03
C ASN A 338 -9.10 2.28 16.19
N ASP A 339 -10.25 1.69 15.89
CA ASP A 339 -11.01 0.84 16.81
C ASP A 339 -11.80 -0.21 16.01
N ALA A 340 -12.60 -1.04 16.69
CA ALA A 340 -13.37 -2.10 16.04
C ALA A 340 -14.39 -1.61 14.99
N ASN A 341 -14.79 -0.33 15.05
CA ASN A 341 -15.79 0.30 14.19
C ASN A 341 -15.19 1.38 13.28
N PHE A 342 -13.88 1.63 13.33
CA PHE A 342 -13.24 2.68 12.57
C PHE A 342 -11.80 2.37 12.22
N THR A 343 -11.49 2.52 10.94
CA THR A 343 -10.13 2.44 10.42
C THR A 343 -9.80 3.72 9.70
N ASN A 344 -8.63 4.27 9.98
CA ASN A 344 -8.14 5.48 9.33
C ASN A 344 -7.77 5.22 7.87
N GLU A 345 -8.22 6.13 7.02
CA GLU A 345 -7.96 6.16 5.58
C GLU A 345 -7.42 7.54 5.20
N VAL A 346 -6.41 7.56 4.35
CA VAL A 346 -5.90 8.76 3.69
C VAL A 346 -6.13 8.59 2.19
N VAL A 347 -6.75 9.58 1.55
CA VAL A 347 -7.01 9.60 0.11
C VAL A 347 -6.25 10.76 -0.52
N PHE A 348 -5.45 10.44 -1.52
CA PHE A 348 -4.73 11.39 -2.37
C PHE A 348 -5.42 11.45 -3.73
N GLU A 349 -5.90 12.62 -4.13
CA GLU A 349 -6.45 12.88 -5.46
C GLU A 349 -5.36 13.49 -6.35
N LEU A 350 -5.22 12.96 -7.56
CA LEU A 350 -4.20 13.39 -8.50
C LEU A 350 -4.78 14.38 -9.52
N GLU A 351 -4.01 15.38 -9.92
CA GLU A 351 -4.36 16.30 -11.01
C GLU A 351 -4.32 15.57 -12.36
N GLN A 352 -3.29 14.77 -12.59
CA GLN A 352 -3.17 13.86 -13.74
C GLN A 352 -3.07 12.42 -13.26
N ALA A 353 -3.76 11.52 -13.96
CA ALA A 353 -3.69 10.09 -13.63
C ALA A 353 -2.29 9.56 -13.92
N GLU A 354 -1.75 8.73 -13.02
CA GLU A 354 -0.37 8.25 -13.07
C GLU A 354 -0.32 6.73 -12.88
N VAL A 355 0.60 6.05 -13.56
CA VAL A 355 0.90 4.63 -13.30
C VAL A 355 2.03 4.55 -12.27
N LEU A 356 1.73 3.92 -11.13
CA LEU A 356 2.60 3.83 -9.97
C LEU A 356 2.72 2.37 -9.54
N ASP A 357 3.86 1.98 -8.98
CA ASP A 357 4.10 0.63 -8.46
C ASP A 357 4.49 0.63 -6.96
N ARG A 358 4.67 1.82 -6.39
CA ARG A 358 5.20 1.98 -5.03
C ARG A 358 4.58 3.18 -4.33
N VAL A 359 4.15 2.93 -3.09
CA VAL A 359 3.93 3.98 -2.09
C VAL A 359 5.07 3.89 -1.09
N ALA A 360 5.74 5.00 -0.82
CA ALA A 360 6.71 5.09 0.25
C ALA A 360 6.15 5.92 1.41
N PHE A 361 6.52 5.54 2.62
CA PHE A 361 6.03 6.12 3.86
C PHE A 361 7.16 6.32 4.86
N LEU A 362 7.14 7.47 5.53
CA LEU A 362 7.98 7.77 6.68
C LEU A 362 7.09 8.03 7.90
N ALA A 363 7.35 7.29 8.98
CA ALA A 363 6.76 7.60 10.28
C ALA A 363 7.47 8.81 10.90
N ARG A 364 6.82 9.43 11.89
CA ARG A 364 7.48 10.38 12.78
C ARG A 364 8.67 9.73 13.49
N ASP A 365 9.68 10.51 13.90
CA ASP A 365 10.96 10.08 14.50
C ASP A 365 10.90 9.11 15.70
N ASN A 366 9.73 8.95 16.32
CA ASN A 366 9.48 7.99 17.41
C ASN A 366 8.65 6.76 16.97
N ARG A 367 8.48 6.57 15.67
CA ARG A 367 7.74 5.49 14.99
C ARG A 367 6.24 5.44 15.27
N LYS A 368 5.70 6.44 15.98
CA LYS A 368 4.27 6.50 16.27
C LYS A 368 3.49 6.50 14.97
N GLY A 369 2.40 5.73 14.93
CA GLY A 369 1.51 5.62 13.79
C GLY A 369 2.06 4.96 12.54
N PHE A 370 3.22 4.32 12.63
CA PHE A 370 3.73 3.47 11.56
C PHE A 370 2.68 2.40 11.18
N PRO A 371 2.41 2.14 9.89
CA PRO A 371 1.46 1.13 9.45
C PRO A 371 2.03 -0.28 9.66
N GLU A 372 1.58 -0.97 10.71
CA GLU A 372 1.95 -2.35 10.97
C GLU A 372 1.18 -3.34 10.07
N SER A 373 -0.02 -2.94 9.63
CA SER A 373 -0.81 -3.59 8.59
C SER A 373 -1.56 -2.53 7.78
N PHE A 374 -1.67 -2.73 6.47
CA PHE A 374 -2.23 -1.73 5.56
C PHE A 374 -2.91 -2.34 4.33
N GLU A 375 -3.72 -1.52 3.68
CA GLU A 375 -4.33 -1.77 2.37
C GLU A 375 -4.14 -0.53 1.48
N ILE A 376 -3.87 -0.76 0.20
CA ILE A 376 -3.68 0.25 -0.85
C ILE A 376 -4.77 0.03 -1.89
N TYR A 377 -5.55 1.06 -2.17
CA TYR A 377 -6.61 1.02 -3.18
C TYR A 377 -6.39 2.06 -4.27
N ALA A 378 -6.81 1.71 -5.48
CA ALA A 378 -6.81 2.58 -6.65
C ALA A 378 -8.23 2.94 -7.06
N SER A 379 -8.39 4.15 -7.57
CA SER A 379 -9.51 4.51 -8.44
C SER A 379 -8.96 5.29 -9.63
N GLU A 380 -9.38 4.94 -10.83
CA GLU A 380 -9.08 5.71 -12.06
C GLU A 380 -10.01 6.91 -12.25
N MET A 381 -11.05 7.03 -11.41
CA MET A 381 -12.03 8.11 -11.48
C MET A 381 -11.69 9.25 -10.54
N SER A 382 -12.12 10.46 -10.88
CA SER A 382 -11.93 11.65 -10.04
C SER A 382 -12.85 11.70 -8.81
N LYS A 383 -13.98 10.99 -8.83
CA LYS A 383 -14.97 10.96 -7.75
C LYS A 383 -15.75 9.64 -7.73
N GLY A 384 -16.62 9.49 -6.74
CA GLY A 384 -17.42 8.28 -6.53
C GLY A 384 -16.71 7.25 -5.65
N ASP A 385 -17.48 6.26 -5.20
CA ASP A 385 -16.98 5.14 -4.41
C ASP A 385 -16.57 4.00 -5.34
N THR A 386 -15.38 4.15 -5.94
CA THR A 386 -14.87 3.28 -7.01
C THR A 386 -13.46 2.79 -6.73
N PHE A 387 -13.12 2.70 -5.45
CA PHE A 387 -11.84 2.17 -5.01
C PHE A 387 -11.82 0.64 -5.14
N GLN A 388 -10.79 0.12 -5.78
CA GLN A 388 -10.50 -1.30 -5.88
C GLN A 388 -9.19 -1.60 -5.15
N LEU A 389 -9.13 -2.74 -4.46
CA LEU A 389 -7.95 -3.15 -3.70
C LEU A 389 -6.81 -3.51 -4.66
N VAL A 390 -5.68 -2.83 -4.52
CA VAL A 390 -4.46 -3.09 -5.29
C VAL A 390 -3.55 -4.02 -4.54
N SER A 391 -3.32 -3.73 -3.26
CA SER A 391 -2.37 -4.47 -2.47
C SER A 391 -2.60 -4.33 -0.97
N SER A 392 -2.16 -5.32 -0.20
CA SER A 392 -2.16 -5.29 1.25
C SER A 392 -0.89 -5.94 1.81
N GLY A 393 -0.57 -5.66 3.06
CA GLY A 393 0.62 -6.24 3.68
C GLY A 393 0.80 -5.83 5.13
N THR A 394 1.87 -6.35 5.73
CA THR A 394 2.32 -6.00 7.07
C THR A 394 3.74 -5.46 7.03
N ALA A 395 4.10 -4.67 8.04
CA ALA A 395 5.45 -4.11 8.15
C ALA A 395 5.85 -3.96 9.61
N SER A 396 7.14 -4.17 9.89
CA SER A 396 7.71 -3.95 11.23
C SER A 396 8.01 -2.47 11.44
N SER A 397 7.59 -1.93 12.58
CA SER A 397 7.77 -0.52 12.93
C SER A 397 9.25 -0.12 12.96
N THR A 398 9.62 0.84 12.12
CA THR A 398 10.98 1.39 11.99
C THR A 398 10.93 2.91 11.79
N ASN A 399 12.09 3.56 11.99
CA ASN A 399 12.32 4.97 11.63
C ASN A 399 12.81 5.13 10.17
N ASP A 400 13.05 4.03 9.47
CA ASP A 400 13.44 4.07 8.07
C ASP A 400 12.28 4.54 7.19
N PHE A 401 12.61 5.17 6.07
CA PHE A 401 11.65 5.42 5.00
C PHE A 401 11.35 4.09 4.31
N MET A 402 10.13 3.59 4.43
CA MET A 402 9.73 2.29 3.88
C MET A 402 9.05 2.48 2.53
N GLN A 403 9.22 1.52 1.62
CA GLN A 403 8.44 1.40 0.39
C GLN A 403 7.56 0.14 0.45
N PHE A 404 6.33 0.28 0.00
CA PHE A 404 5.35 -0.77 -0.21
C PHE A 404 5.16 -0.94 -1.72
N LYS A 405 5.78 -1.98 -2.27
CA LYS A 405 5.75 -2.26 -3.70
C LYS A 405 4.59 -3.20 -4.06
N PHE A 406 3.90 -2.90 -5.15
CA PHE A 406 2.79 -3.64 -5.73
C PHE A 406 2.92 -3.65 -7.27
N GLU A 407 2.02 -4.35 -7.96
CA GLU A 407 2.01 -4.38 -9.42
C GLU A 407 1.68 -2.99 -10.01
N PRO A 408 2.34 -2.55 -11.09
CA PRO A 408 2.08 -1.24 -11.71
C PRO A 408 0.59 -1.01 -11.97
N THR A 409 0.04 0.03 -11.36
CA THR A 409 -1.40 0.31 -11.35
C THR A 409 -1.63 1.78 -11.69
N LYS A 410 -2.69 2.06 -12.46
CA LYS A 410 -3.09 3.42 -12.82
C LYS A 410 -3.97 4.04 -11.71
N PHE A 411 -3.63 5.24 -11.29
CA PHE A 411 -4.34 5.96 -10.24
C PHE A 411 -4.79 7.33 -10.74
N LYS A 412 -6.04 7.69 -10.47
CA LYS A 412 -6.51 9.09 -10.37
C LYS A 412 -6.73 9.47 -8.90
N ARG A 413 -7.05 8.48 -8.05
CA ARG A 413 -7.04 8.59 -6.60
C ARG A 413 -6.36 7.38 -5.97
N ILE A 414 -5.56 7.62 -4.95
CA ILE A 414 -4.87 6.61 -4.15
C ILE A 414 -5.47 6.65 -2.75
N LYS A 415 -5.92 5.49 -2.23
CA LYS A 415 -6.33 5.38 -0.82
C LYS A 415 -5.35 4.47 -0.09
N PHE A 416 -4.75 4.99 0.97
CA PHE A 416 -3.95 4.21 1.91
C PHE A 416 -4.74 4.03 3.21
N LYS A 417 -5.01 2.78 3.58
CA LYS A 417 -5.81 2.43 4.76
C LYS A 417 -4.91 1.76 5.79
N PHE A 418 -4.88 2.34 6.99
CA PHE A 418 -4.08 1.85 8.12
C PHE A 418 -4.88 0.78 8.87
N THR A 419 -4.96 -0.45 8.36
CA THR A 419 -5.73 -1.53 9.02
C THR A 419 -5.19 -1.86 10.41
N LYS A 420 -3.87 -1.65 10.62
CA LYS A 420 -3.26 -1.57 11.95
C LYS A 420 -2.13 -0.53 11.95
N ALA A 421 -2.15 0.38 12.90
CA ALA A 421 -1.07 1.34 13.09
C ALA A 421 -0.43 1.12 14.46
N ASN A 422 0.86 1.45 14.57
CA ASN A 422 1.53 1.51 15.85
C ASN A 422 0.72 2.41 16.80
N ILE A 423 0.49 1.95 18.03
CA ILE A 423 -0.39 2.58 19.04
C ILE A 423 -1.84 2.86 18.59
N ASP A 424 -2.32 2.16 17.56
CA ASP A 424 -3.66 2.28 16.95
C ASP A 424 -4.01 3.71 16.48
N ARG A 425 -3.00 4.54 16.23
CA ARG A 425 -3.20 5.94 15.84
C ARG A 425 -2.23 6.29 14.73
N PRO A 426 -2.68 6.46 13.48
CA PRO A 426 -1.81 6.88 12.38
C PRO A 426 -1.20 8.27 12.56
N PHE A 427 0.08 8.33 12.21
CA PHE A 427 0.89 9.53 12.06
C PHE A 427 1.72 9.31 10.81
N ALA A 428 1.83 10.32 9.96
CA ALA A 428 2.59 10.23 8.74
C ALA A 428 3.44 11.49 8.61
N ALA A 429 4.76 11.32 8.63
CA ALA A 429 5.67 12.40 8.33
C ALA A 429 5.68 12.65 6.81
N GLU A 430 5.85 11.59 6.03
CA GLU A 430 5.90 11.71 4.56
C GLU A 430 5.20 10.54 3.87
N PHE A 431 4.56 10.85 2.76
CA PHE A 431 4.19 9.94 1.69
C PHE A 431 4.90 10.34 0.40
N ARG A 432 5.40 9.35 -0.33
CA ARG A 432 5.92 9.54 -1.70
C ARG A 432 5.36 8.46 -2.60
N PHE A 433 5.18 8.77 -3.87
CA PHE A 433 4.64 7.85 -4.87
C PHE A 433 5.65 7.68 -6.00
N TYR A 434 5.94 6.45 -6.39
CA TYR A 434 6.96 6.16 -7.40
C TYR A 434 6.38 5.37 -8.56
N LYS A 435 6.88 5.70 -9.76
CA LYS A 435 6.68 4.95 -11.01
C LYS A 435 7.57 3.72 -11.00
N GLU A 436 7.26 2.74 -11.84
CA GLU A 436 8.04 1.51 -11.99
C GLU A 436 9.54 1.76 -12.30
N ASP A 437 10.43 0.98 -11.68
CA ASP A 437 11.87 1.01 -11.92
C ASP A 437 12.34 -0.37 -12.43
N LYS A 438 12.10 -0.59 -13.73
CA LYS A 438 12.43 -1.84 -14.42
C LYS A 438 13.91 -2.21 -14.35
N VAL A 439 14.79 -1.20 -14.35
CA VAL A 439 16.24 -1.43 -14.36
C VAL A 439 16.69 -1.95 -13.00
N SER A 440 16.29 -1.29 -11.92
CA SER A 440 16.62 -1.77 -10.58
C SER A 440 16.02 -3.13 -10.28
N GLU A 441 14.83 -3.42 -10.81
CA GLU A 441 14.18 -4.73 -10.69
C GLU A 441 14.95 -5.82 -11.43
N ALA A 442 15.34 -5.56 -12.68
CA ALA A 442 16.14 -6.48 -13.47
C ALA A 442 17.49 -6.78 -12.79
N VAL A 443 18.16 -5.76 -12.22
CA VAL A 443 19.41 -5.95 -11.48
C VAL A 443 19.18 -6.70 -10.17
N SER A 444 18.12 -6.40 -9.42
CA SER A 444 17.81 -7.07 -8.15
C SER A 444 17.44 -8.55 -8.35
N GLY A 445 16.83 -8.88 -9.49
CA GLY A 445 16.43 -10.25 -9.87
C GLY A 445 17.42 -10.97 -10.78
N LEU A 446 18.69 -10.55 -10.79
CA LEU A 446 19.69 -11.09 -11.72
C LEU A 446 20.12 -12.52 -11.39
N PHE A 447 19.99 -12.94 -10.13
CA PHE A 447 20.43 -14.24 -9.62
C PHE A 447 19.26 -15.15 -9.27
N THR A 448 19.48 -16.46 -9.32
CA THR A 448 18.45 -17.48 -9.04
C THR A 448 17.98 -17.49 -7.59
N ASP A 449 18.86 -17.12 -6.66
CA ASP A 449 18.66 -17.22 -5.22
C ASP A 449 19.69 -16.34 -4.47
N GLY A 450 19.59 -16.33 -3.14
CA GLY A 450 20.45 -15.53 -2.27
C GLY A 450 21.95 -15.91 -2.28
N THR A 451 22.31 -17.10 -2.78
CA THR A 451 23.72 -17.52 -2.91
C THR A 451 24.42 -16.76 -4.04
N MET A 452 23.65 -16.19 -4.97
CA MET A 452 24.16 -15.54 -6.17
C MET A 452 25.18 -16.42 -6.89
N SER A 453 24.90 -17.73 -7.02
CA SER A 453 25.76 -18.72 -7.66
C SER A 453 25.41 -18.98 -9.12
N ALA A 454 24.18 -18.66 -9.53
CA ALA A 454 23.74 -18.74 -10.91
C ALA A 454 22.97 -17.47 -11.32
N VAL A 455 23.10 -17.09 -12.59
CA VAL A 455 22.34 -16.00 -13.21
C VAL A 455 21.04 -16.56 -13.77
N VAL A 456 19.94 -15.83 -13.61
CA VAL A 456 18.63 -16.27 -14.13
C VAL A 456 18.67 -16.50 -15.65
N PRO A 457 17.89 -17.43 -16.21
CA PRO A 457 17.93 -17.76 -17.65
C PRO A 457 17.74 -16.55 -18.57
N ALA A 458 16.94 -15.57 -18.12
CA ALA A 458 16.71 -14.33 -18.85
C ALA A 458 18.00 -13.56 -19.13
N TYR A 459 19.00 -13.61 -18.24
CA TYR A 459 20.27 -12.86 -18.34
C TYR A 459 21.51 -13.75 -18.37
N ASN A 460 21.38 -15.06 -18.53
CA ASN A 460 22.50 -16.02 -18.52
C ASN A 460 23.35 -15.99 -19.82
N SER A 461 23.77 -14.80 -20.26
CA SER A 461 24.78 -14.58 -21.29
C SER A 461 25.40 -13.18 -21.17
N ILE A 462 26.69 -13.05 -21.51
CA ILE A 462 27.42 -11.77 -21.43
C ILE A 462 26.75 -10.68 -22.26
N SER A 463 26.23 -11.03 -23.45
CA SER A 463 25.53 -10.08 -24.31
C SER A 463 24.31 -9.46 -23.62
N LYS A 464 23.52 -10.26 -22.90
CA LYS A 464 22.32 -9.78 -22.21
C LYS A 464 22.64 -8.97 -20.96
N ILE A 465 23.68 -9.35 -20.21
CA ILE A 465 24.14 -8.58 -19.05
C ILE A 465 24.68 -7.22 -19.50
N ASN A 466 25.43 -7.16 -20.61
CA ASN A 466 25.94 -5.89 -21.15
C ASN A 466 24.80 -4.97 -21.63
N GLU A 467 23.73 -5.53 -22.18
CA GLU A 467 22.54 -4.75 -22.55
C GLU A 467 21.84 -4.16 -21.31
N LEU A 468 21.67 -4.96 -20.26
CA LEU A 468 21.14 -4.48 -18.98
C LEU A 468 22.06 -3.42 -18.35
N GLU A 469 23.37 -3.64 -18.37
CA GLU A 469 24.34 -2.67 -17.85
C GLU A 469 24.27 -1.34 -18.61
N LYS A 470 24.13 -1.36 -19.94
CA LYS A 470 23.99 -0.13 -20.73
C LYS A 470 22.78 0.70 -20.30
N GLN A 471 21.66 0.04 -19.97
CA GLN A 471 20.49 0.72 -19.40
C GLN A 471 20.76 1.21 -17.97
N ALA A 472 21.49 0.41 -17.18
CA ALA A 472 21.86 0.77 -15.82
C ALA A 472 22.84 1.95 -15.77
N MET A 473 23.72 2.15 -16.75
CA MET A 473 24.72 3.24 -16.73
C MET A 473 24.10 4.65 -16.70
N THR A 474 22.87 4.82 -17.20
CA THR A 474 22.14 6.09 -17.11
C THR A 474 21.25 6.19 -15.86
N HIS A 475 21.21 5.13 -15.05
CA HIS A 475 20.37 5.04 -13.86
C HIS A 475 21.02 5.77 -12.67
N PRO A 476 20.29 6.56 -11.86
CA PRO A 476 20.84 7.25 -10.69
C PRO A 476 21.54 6.33 -9.68
N LEU A 477 21.06 5.10 -9.56
CA LEU A 477 21.60 4.05 -8.70
C LEU A 477 22.64 3.14 -9.39
N TYR A 478 23.18 3.49 -10.57
CA TYR A 478 24.22 2.68 -11.23
C TYR A 478 25.38 2.27 -10.31
N PRO A 479 25.93 3.17 -9.47
CA PRO A 479 27.07 2.83 -8.63
C PRO A 479 26.81 1.65 -7.67
N ILE A 480 25.56 1.46 -7.24
CA ILE A 480 25.18 0.32 -6.38
C ILE A 480 24.83 -0.95 -7.19
N PHE A 481 24.52 -0.82 -8.48
CA PHE A 481 24.20 -1.96 -9.35
C PHE A 481 25.44 -2.62 -9.95
N LYS A 482 26.52 -1.84 -10.10
CA LYS A 482 27.75 -2.26 -10.77
C LYS A 482 28.31 -3.57 -10.23
N ASP A 483 28.39 -3.72 -8.91
CA ASP A 483 28.89 -4.92 -8.24
C ASP A 483 28.12 -6.19 -8.63
N SER A 484 26.78 -6.10 -8.68
CA SER A 484 25.93 -7.24 -9.04
C SER A 484 26.08 -7.59 -10.53
N LEU A 485 26.18 -6.58 -11.40
CA LEU A 485 26.38 -6.79 -12.84
C LEU A 485 27.74 -7.43 -13.13
N ASP A 486 28.80 -6.96 -12.45
CA ASP A 486 30.14 -7.52 -12.59
C ASP A 486 30.21 -8.95 -12.07
N LEU A 487 29.58 -9.25 -10.93
CA LEU A 487 29.48 -10.61 -10.41
C LEU A 487 28.76 -11.54 -11.41
N ALA A 488 27.64 -11.10 -11.98
CA ALA A 488 26.90 -11.89 -12.96
C ALA A 488 27.75 -12.22 -14.20
N LYS A 489 28.54 -11.26 -14.70
CA LYS A 489 29.48 -11.52 -15.82
C LYS A 489 30.51 -12.58 -15.45
N LYS A 490 31.13 -12.48 -14.27
CA LYS A 490 32.12 -13.46 -13.79
C LYS A 490 31.51 -14.86 -13.69
N ILE A 491 30.27 -14.98 -13.20
CA ILE A 491 29.58 -16.27 -13.11
C ILE A 491 29.35 -16.85 -14.52
N VAL A 492 28.82 -16.05 -15.45
CA VAL A 492 28.56 -16.51 -16.83
C VAL A 492 29.85 -16.90 -17.56
N ASN A 493 30.97 -16.24 -17.27
CA ASN A 493 32.28 -16.59 -17.81
C ASN A 493 32.95 -17.79 -17.13
N GLY A 494 32.38 -18.32 -16.04
CA GLY A 494 33.01 -19.39 -15.25
C GLY A 494 34.24 -18.94 -14.45
N GLU A 495 34.34 -17.64 -14.15
CA GLU A 495 35.47 -17.05 -13.41
C GLU A 495 35.31 -17.15 -11.88
N VAL A 496 34.12 -17.55 -11.40
CA VAL A 496 33.85 -17.72 -9.96
C VAL A 496 34.00 -19.19 -9.56
N ASN A 497 34.88 -19.45 -8.60
CA ASN A 497 35.06 -20.80 -8.07
C ASN A 497 33.92 -21.18 -7.09
N MET A 498 33.08 -22.12 -7.50
CA MET A 498 31.97 -22.64 -6.70
C MET A 498 32.30 -23.92 -5.94
N GLU A 499 33.34 -24.66 -6.35
CA GLU A 499 33.64 -25.98 -5.81
C GLU A 499 34.12 -25.90 -4.36
N GLY A 500 33.44 -26.62 -3.47
CA GLY A 500 33.73 -26.64 -2.03
C GLY A 500 33.36 -25.37 -1.26
N ASN A 501 32.74 -24.39 -1.92
CA ASN A 501 32.47 -23.07 -1.32
C ASN A 501 30.98 -22.81 -1.04
N ILE A 502 30.09 -23.75 -1.38
CA ILE A 502 28.65 -23.68 -1.10
C ILE A 502 28.33 -24.74 -0.05
N ILE A 503 27.78 -24.31 1.08
CA ILE A 503 27.50 -25.15 2.24
C ILE A 503 26.03 -24.97 2.63
N GLU A 504 25.32 -26.09 2.77
CA GLU A 504 24.00 -26.12 3.39
C GLU A 504 24.16 -26.23 4.91
N ALA A 505 23.61 -25.26 5.65
CA ALA A 505 23.71 -25.21 7.10
C ALA A 505 22.74 -26.22 7.74
N GLU A 506 23.24 -27.05 8.64
CA GLU A 506 22.42 -28.04 9.35
C GLU A 506 21.43 -27.36 10.31
N GLN A 507 20.29 -27.99 10.56
CA GLN A 507 19.17 -27.41 11.32
C GLN A 507 18.85 -28.21 12.59
N HIS A 508 19.87 -28.43 13.43
CA HIS A 508 19.74 -29.23 14.65
C HIS A 508 19.09 -28.49 15.84
N GLY A 509 18.70 -27.22 15.67
CA GLY A 509 18.27 -26.37 16.77
C GLY A 509 19.43 -25.96 17.69
N ASP A 510 19.12 -25.36 18.83
CA ASP A 510 20.11 -24.92 19.81
C ASP A 510 20.63 -26.10 20.66
N MET A 511 21.55 -26.88 20.08
CA MET A 511 22.20 -28.04 20.71
C MET A 511 22.94 -27.68 22.00
N LYS A 512 23.60 -26.51 22.04
CA LYS A 512 24.27 -26.01 23.25
C LYS A 512 23.27 -25.81 24.39
N LYS A 513 22.15 -25.13 24.11
CA LYS A 513 21.10 -24.91 25.10
C LYS A 513 20.48 -26.23 25.54
N HIS A 514 20.19 -27.13 24.60
CA HIS A 514 19.66 -28.46 24.90
C HIS A 514 20.60 -29.25 25.81
N ALA A 515 21.89 -29.33 25.48
CA ALA A 515 22.89 -30.02 26.31
C ALA A 515 22.95 -29.46 27.74
N GLN A 516 22.99 -28.13 27.89
CA GLN A 516 23.11 -27.50 29.21
C GLN A 516 21.83 -27.58 30.05
N GLN A 517 20.67 -27.35 29.43
CA GLN A 517 19.41 -27.18 30.14
C GLN A 517 18.66 -28.50 30.33
N ASN A 518 18.67 -29.36 29.31
CA ASN A 518 17.90 -30.60 29.30
C ASN A 518 18.74 -31.77 29.81
N LEU A 519 19.99 -31.85 29.37
CA LEU A 519 20.85 -33.01 29.64
C LEU A 519 21.86 -32.78 30.76
N ARG A 520 21.97 -31.53 31.25
CA ARG A 520 22.96 -31.12 32.26
C ARG A 520 24.40 -31.48 31.86
N PHE A 521 24.68 -31.46 30.56
CA PHE A 521 25.95 -31.79 29.96
C PHE A 521 26.66 -30.52 29.47
N GLY A 522 27.90 -30.30 29.93
CA GLY A 522 28.59 -29.01 29.77
C GLY A 522 29.22 -28.76 28.40
N PHE A 523 29.27 -29.74 27.51
CA PHE A 523 30.13 -29.73 26.32
C PHE A 523 29.41 -29.52 24.98
N GLY A 524 28.15 -29.10 24.97
CA GLY A 524 27.40 -28.86 23.72
C GLY A 524 27.89 -27.63 22.93
N THR A 525 27.91 -27.74 21.60
CA THR A 525 28.23 -26.65 20.66
C THR A 525 27.17 -26.54 19.57
N ASN A 526 27.04 -25.36 18.97
CA ASN A 526 26.22 -25.12 17.77
C ASN A 526 27.10 -24.87 16.53
N ASN A 527 28.41 -25.03 16.65
CA ASN A 527 29.34 -24.80 15.55
C ASN A 527 29.24 -25.94 14.54
N GLN A 528 29.20 -25.59 13.27
CA GLN A 528 29.25 -26.51 12.13
C GLN A 528 30.55 -26.25 11.37
N PRO A 529 31.41 -27.26 11.16
CA PRO A 529 32.68 -27.10 10.48
C PRO A 529 32.45 -26.81 9.00
N THR A 530 33.15 -25.81 8.47
CA THR A 530 33.02 -25.43 7.04
C THR A 530 34.13 -26.01 6.17
N GLY A 531 35.26 -26.44 6.77
CA GLY A 531 36.47 -26.74 6.01
C GLY A 531 37.15 -25.48 5.44
N LEU A 532 36.80 -24.29 5.94
CA LEU A 532 37.35 -23.01 5.50
C LEU A 532 38.11 -22.33 6.64
N VAL A 533 39.20 -21.65 6.30
CA VAL A 533 39.99 -20.83 7.22
C VAL A 533 40.08 -19.39 6.73
N ALA A 534 40.24 -18.46 7.66
CA ALA A 534 40.28 -17.02 7.39
C ALA A 534 41.40 -16.31 8.16
N MET A 535 42.11 -15.40 7.49
CA MET A 535 43.07 -14.50 8.14
C MET A 535 42.40 -13.19 8.55
N PRO A 536 42.74 -12.61 9.71
CA PRO A 536 42.14 -11.37 10.16
C PRO A 536 42.49 -10.18 9.26
N GLY A 537 41.56 -9.23 9.15
CA GLY A 537 41.68 -8.07 8.27
C GLY A 537 41.37 -8.34 6.79
N GLN A 538 41.28 -9.62 6.38
CA GLN A 538 40.86 -9.99 5.04
C GLN A 538 39.40 -9.58 4.79
N GLN A 539 39.12 -9.01 3.62
CA GLN A 539 37.75 -8.78 3.18
C GLN A 539 37.24 -10.00 2.39
N ILE A 540 36.08 -10.53 2.79
CA ILE A 540 35.42 -11.69 2.17
C ILE A 540 33.98 -11.35 1.80
N ASN A 541 33.41 -12.10 0.86
CA ASN A 541 31.98 -12.04 0.56
C ASN A 541 31.31 -13.37 0.93
N VAL A 542 30.17 -13.27 1.62
CA VAL A 542 29.35 -14.40 2.05
C VAL A 542 27.93 -14.19 1.55
N TYR A 543 27.41 -15.13 0.78
CA TYR A 543 26.11 -15.03 0.12
C TYR A 543 25.15 -16.04 0.75
N VAL A 544 23.99 -15.58 1.20
CA VAL A 544 23.10 -16.36 2.05
C VAL A 544 21.72 -16.47 1.41
N ASP A 545 21.29 -17.69 1.14
CA ASP A 545 19.94 -18.01 0.69
C ASP A 545 19.12 -18.65 1.82
N VAL A 546 18.01 -18.03 2.17
CA VAL A 546 17.14 -18.38 3.31
C VAL A 546 15.68 -18.06 2.99
N ASP A 547 14.75 -18.77 3.63
CA ASP A 547 13.32 -18.44 3.55
C ASP A 547 12.90 -17.50 4.70
N SER A 548 13.56 -17.63 5.86
CA SER A 548 13.31 -16.80 7.04
C SER A 548 14.31 -15.63 7.13
N ASN A 549 13.78 -14.40 7.21
CA ASN A 549 14.60 -13.20 7.40
C ASN A 549 14.93 -12.90 8.87
N ASP A 550 14.27 -13.57 9.82
CA ASP A 550 14.43 -13.30 11.27
C ASP A 550 15.21 -14.41 12.00
N LYS A 551 15.39 -15.58 11.38
CA LYS A 551 16.06 -16.76 11.94
C LYS A 551 17.28 -17.12 11.09
N LEU A 552 18.30 -16.27 11.17
CA LEU A 552 19.47 -16.32 10.29
C LEU A 552 20.67 -16.98 10.97
N PRO A 553 21.45 -17.81 10.26
CA PRO A 553 22.71 -18.32 10.77
C PRO A 553 23.71 -17.16 11.03
N SER A 554 24.74 -17.45 11.81
CA SER A 554 25.89 -16.57 12.02
C SER A 554 27.19 -17.30 11.73
N LEU A 555 28.28 -16.56 11.62
CA LEU A 555 29.62 -17.12 11.47
C LEU A 555 30.43 -16.95 12.75
N ILE A 556 31.26 -17.93 13.05
CA ILE A 556 32.31 -17.84 14.06
C ILE A 556 33.66 -17.92 13.36
N PHE A 557 34.49 -16.89 13.55
CA PHE A 557 35.89 -16.89 13.15
C PHE A 557 36.74 -17.24 14.36
N SER A 558 37.64 -18.22 14.22
CA SER A 558 38.50 -18.69 15.30
C SER A 558 39.96 -18.26 15.11
N GLN A 559 40.73 -18.34 16.20
CA GLN A 559 42.18 -18.25 16.22
C GLN A 559 42.74 -19.63 16.52
N GLN A 560 43.59 -20.16 15.63
CA GLN A 560 44.30 -21.41 15.88
C GLN A 560 45.17 -21.24 17.14
N GLU A 561 45.22 -22.29 17.97
CA GLU A 561 45.92 -22.28 19.25
C GLU A 561 45.46 -21.14 20.20
N GLY A 562 44.28 -20.52 19.99
CA GLY A 562 43.83 -19.36 20.75
C GLY A 562 43.40 -19.68 22.20
N SER A 563 43.51 -18.70 23.10
CA SER A 563 43.06 -18.82 24.50
C SER A 563 41.63 -19.36 24.65
N TRP A 564 41.40 -20.27 25.60
CA TRP A 564 40.06 -20.83 25.88
C TRP A 564 39.01 -19.75 26.15
N SER A 565 39.42 -18.61 26.74
CA SER A 565 38.55 -17.49 27.09
C SER A 565 38.33 -16.48 25.96
N SER A 566 39.09 -16.55 24.86
CA SER A 566 38.98 -15.57 23.76
C SER A 566 39.33 -16.10 22.37
N TRP A 567 39.13 -17.39 22.10
CA TRP A 567 39.55 -18.04 20.86
C TRP A 567 38.74 -17.66 19.60
N ALA A 568 37.60 -16.96 19.72
CA ALA A 568 36.68 -16.75 18.61
C ALA A 568 35.92 -15.41 18.61
N ARG A 569 35.41 -14.98 17.44
CA ARG A 569 34.52 -13.82 17.26
C ARG A 569 33.37 -14.16 16.33
N GLY A 570 32.16 -13.72 16.70
CA GLY A 570 30.94 -13.95 15.93
C GLY A 570 30.59 -12.80 14.98
N VAL A 571 30.04 -13.12 13.83
CA VAL A 571 29.50 -12.17 12.85
C VAL A 571 28.09 -12.61 12.44
N GLN A 572 27.11 -11.73 12.61
CA GLN A 572 25.73 -11.98 12.20
C GLN A 572 25.60 -11.83 10.68
N LEU A 573 24.91 -12.78 10.04
CA LEU A 573 24.62 -12.72 8.61
C LEU A 573 23.26 -12.07 8.32
N ARG A 574 23.10 -11.61 7.07
CA ARG A 574 21.85 -11.15 6.45
C ARG A 574 21.59 -11.93 5.16
N PRO A 575 20.34 -12.00 4.67
CA PRO A 575 20.04 -12.59 3.36
C PRO A 575 20.82 -11.89 2.23
N GLY A 576 21.21 -12.64 1.21
CA GLY A 576 21.99 -12.14 0.07
C GLY A 576 23.47 -11.92 0.39
N LYS A 577 24.10 -10.94 -0.27
CA LYS A 577 25.54 -10.64 -0.16
C LYS A 577 25.86 -9.92 1.16
N ASN A 578 26.81 -10.48 1.90
CA ASN A 578 27.44 -9.89 3.08
C ASN A 578 28.92 -9.65 2.77
N THR A 579 29.41 -8.42 2.93
CA THR A 579 30.84 -8.12 2.85
C THR A 579 31.40 -8.01 4.27
N ILE A 580 32.29 -8.93 4.63
CA ILE A 580 32.80 -9.09 5.99
C ILE A 580 34.31 -8.80 6.00
N THR A 581 34.76 -7.98 6.94
CA THR A 581 36.18 -7.91 7.30
C THR A 581 36.40 -8.91 8.43
N VAL A 582 37.25 -9.91 8.19
CA VAL A 582 37.52 -10.99 9.15
C VAL A 582 38.06 -10.37 10.45
N PRO A 583 37.43 -10.62 11.61
CA PRO A 583 37.81 -9.97 12.86
C PRO A 583 39.18 -10.43 13.35
N ASP A 584 39.98 -9.51 13.88
CA ASP A 584 41.19 -9.86 14.63
C ASP A 584 40.83 -10.37 16.02
N ILE A 585 41.58 -11.37 16.48
CA ILE A 585 41.41 -11.99 17.78
C ILE A 585 42.67 -11.68 18.60
N PRO A 586 42.61 -10.68 19.50
CA PRO A 586 43.78 -10.25 20.23
C PRO A 586 44.23 -11.31 21.23
N LYS A 587 45.53 -11.31 21.49
CA LYS A 587 46.11 -12.08 22.59
C LYS A 587 45.56 -11.62 23.93
N ASP A 588 45.46 -12.56 24.87
CA ASP A 588 45.14 -12.28 26.27
C ASP A 588 46.27 -12.76 27.19
N GLY A 589 46.14 -12.52 28.50
CA GLY A 589 47.16 -12.93 29.48
C GLY A 589 47.36 -14.44 29.59
N ASN A 590 46.39 -15.25 29.16
CA ASN A 590 46.47 -16.71 29.15
C ASN A 590 47.09 -17.24 27.84
N TYR A 591 47.33 -16.35 26.87
CA TYR A 591 47.82 -16.67 25.54
C TYR A 591 48.81 -15.61 25.03
N ALA A 592 50.04 -15.68 25.54
CA ALA A 592 51.08 -14.69 25.24
C ALA A 592 52.07 -15.12 24.13
N HIS A 593 52.00 -16.36 23.64
CA HIS A 593 52.96 -16.84 22.63
C HIS A 593 52.59 -16.38 21.21
N ASN A 594 53.55 -16.44 20.30
CA ASN A 594 53.34 -16.08 18.90
C ASN A 594 52.82 -17.29 18.12
N VAL A 595 51.76 -17.09 17.36
CA VAL A 595 51.20 -18.07 16.42
C VAL A 595 50.89 -17.41 15.09
N THR A 596 50.57 -18.22 14.09
CA THR A 596 50.01 -17.72 12.84
C THR A 596 48.60 -17.20 13.10
N LYS A 597 48.31 -15.99 12.64
CA LYS A 597 46.99 -15.39 12.87
C LYS A 597 45.89 -16.07 12.05
N GLY A 598 44.70 -16.16 12.62
CA GLY A 598 43.52 -16.74 11.98
C GLY A 598 43.28 -18.21 12.34
N GLY A 599 42.21 -18.76 11.80
CA GLY A 599 41.73 -20.11 12.14
C GLY A 599 40.51 -20.51 11.30
N SER A 600 39.89 -21.61 11.69
CA SER A 600 38.67 -22.14 11.07
C SER A 600 37.49 -21.18 11.20
N VAL A 601 36.63 -21.22 10.18
CA VAL A 601 35.33 -20.57 10.14
C VAL A 601 34.26 -21.62 10.42
N TYR A 602 33.31 -21.31 11.31
CA TYR A 602 32.16 -22.17 11.60
C TYR A 602 30.87 -21.45 11.25
N ILE A 603 29.88 -22.22 10.79
CA ILE A 603 28.50 -21.77 10.76
C ILE A 603 27.88 -22.05 12.14
N VAL A 604 27.07 -21.13 12.64
CA VAL A 604 26.28 -21.33 13.84
C VAL A 604 24.81 -21.12 13.49
N ASN A 605 24.05 -22.22 13.48
CA ASN A 605 22.63 -22.23 13.12
C ASN A 605 21.78 -22.87 14.23
N PRO A 606 21.41 -22.12 15.28
CA PRO A 606 20.71 -22.66 16.45
C PRO A 606 19.20 -22.79 16.23
N TYR A 607 18.77 -23.17 15.02
CA TYR A 607 17.37 -23.18 14.59
C TYR A 607 17.00 -24.52 13.97
N THR A 608 15.71 -24.87 14.05
CA THR A 608 15.17 -26.08 13.42
C THR A 608 14.63 -25.79 12.02
N ALA A 609 14.34 -26.85 11.25
CA ALA A 609 13.72 -26.75 9.93
C ALA A 609 12.37 -26.03 9.97
N GLU A 610 11.55 -26.28 11.00
CA GLU A 610 10.25 -25.64 11.19
C GLU A 610 10.37 -24.13 11.43
N GLU A 611 11.44 -23.68 12.11
CA GLU A 611 11.66 -22.25 12.37
C GLU A 611 12.16 -21.49 11.13
N GLN A 612 12.84 -22.16 10.21
CA GLN A 612 13.51 -21.54 9.06
C GLN A 612 12.82 -21.80 7.71
N GLY A 613 11.95 -22.80 7.60
CA GLY A 613 11.27 -23.20 6.36
C GLY A 613 12.15 -24.06 5.45
N LYS A 614 13.35 -23.57 5.09
CA LYS A 614 14.39 -24.32 4.39
C LYS A 614 15.73 -24.23 5.12
N ALA A 615 16.61 -25.19 4.86
CA ALA A 615 18.01 -25.12 5.30
C ALA A 615 18.71 -23.92 4.63
N PRO A 616 19.39 -23.05 5.39
CA PRO A 616 20.17 -21.96 4.81
C PRO A 616 21.27 -22.49 3.88
N ILE A 617 21.40 -21.93 2.69
CA ILE A 617 22.51 -22.24 1.77
C ILE A 617 23.45 -21.04 1.75
N ILE A 618 24.73 -21.29 2.00
CA ILE A 618 25.74 -20.24 2.16
C ILE A 618 26.88 -20.46 1.17
N ARG A 619 27.15 -19.46 0.33
CA ARG A 619 28.33 -19.43 -0.53
C ARG A 619 29.40 -18.51 0.05
N PHE A 620 30.63 -19.00 0.13
CA PHE A 620 31.80 -18.25 0.60
C PHE A 620 32.69 -17.84 -0.58
N GLU A 621 33.26 -16.64 -0.51
CA GLU A 621 34.22 -16.14 -1.49
C GLU A 621 35.38 -15.44 -0.79
N GLY A 622 36.61 -15.82 -1.16
CA GLY A 622 37.85 -15.31 -0.59
C GLY A 622 38.46 -16.18 0.52
N LEU A 623 37.72 -17.17 1.05
CA LEU A 623 38.26 -18.08 2.06
C LEU A 623 39.12 -19.19 1.47
N VAL A 624 39.99 -19.77 2.31
CA VAL A 624 40.90 -20.85 1.92
C VAL A 624 40.38 -22.18 2.44
N ASN A 625 40.34 -23.19 1.58
CA ASN A 625 40.00 -24.56 1.97
C ASN A 625 41.10 -25.18 2.83
N THR A 626 40.69 -25.85 3.90
CA THR A 626 41.54 -26.62 4.79
C THR A 626 41.12 -28.10 4.82
N PRO A 627 42.03 -29.06 5.09
CA PRO A 627 41.66 -30.46 5.16
C PRO A 627 40.60 -30.72 6.26
N LEU A 628 39.43 -31.21 5.84
CA LEU A 628 38.34 -31.61 6.72
C LEU A 628 37.98 -33.08 6.46
N MET A 629 37.98 -33.90 7.51
CA MET A 629 37.51 -35.28 7.47
C MET A 629 36.14 -35.37 8.14
N THR A 630 35.13 -35.80 7.40
CA THR A 630 33.80 -36.14 7.92
C THR A 630 33.46 -37.62 7.68
N LYS A 631 32.32 -38.09 8.18
CA LYS A 631 31.80 -39.44 7.88
C LYS A 631 31.58 -39.68 6.37
N ASP A 632 31.32 -38.61 5.62
CA ASP A 632 31.05 -38.65 4.17
C ASP A 632 32.31 -38.40 3.33
N THR A 633 33.44 -38.11 3.98
CA THR A 633 34.71 -37.86 3.30
C THR A 633 35.42 -39.18 2.98
N ASP A 634 35.85 -39.33 1.72
CA ASP A 634 36.73 -40.44 1.32
C ASP A 634 38.12 -40.27 1.98
N PRO A 635 38.58 -41.23 2.80
CA PRO A 635 39.88 -41.16 3.47
C PRO A 635 41.06 -40.93 2.50
N ALA A 636 41.01 -41.49 1.29
CA ALA A 636 42.07 -41.31 0.30
C ALA A 636 42.09 -39.87 -0.23
N LYS A 637 40.92 -39.27 -0.46
CA LYS A 637 40.81 -37.85 -0.87
C LYS A 637 41.27 -36.92 0.25
N PHE A 638 40.90 -37.20 1.50
CA PHE A 638 41.39 -36.44 2.65
C PHE A 638 42.91 -36.51 2.76
N LYS A 639 43.50 -37.72 2.70
CA LYS A 639 44.96 -37.91 2.75
C LYS A 639 45.65 -37.14 1.62
N ALA A 640 45.12 -37.19 0.40
CA ALA A 640 45.67 -36.43 -0.74
C ALA A 640 45.59 -34.91 -0.52
N ALA A 641 44.45 -34.40 -0.05
CA ALA A 641 44.28 -32.97 0.27
C ALA A 641 45.23 -32.52 1.39
N LEU A 642 45.39 -33.34 2.44
CA LEU A 642 46.30 -33.08 3.55
C LEU A 642 47.77 -33.06 3.10
N ILE A 643 48.20 -33.96 2.22
CA ILE A 643 49.54 -33.94 1.62
C ILE A 643 49.77 -32.63 0.87
N ALA A 644 48.84 -32.25 -0.02
CA ALA A 644 48.95 -31.03 -0.80
C ALA A 644 48.92 -29.76 0.08
N TYR A 645 48.10 -29.77 1.13
CA TYR A 645 48.04 -28.67 2.10
C TYR A 645 49.34 -28.55 2.90
N LYS A 646 49.90 -29.68 3.35
CA LYS A 646 51.15 -29.71 4.11
C LYS A 646 52.35 -29.20 3.29
N GLN A 647 52.42 -29.53 2.00
CA GLN A 647 53.44 -28.99 1.11
C GLN A 647 53.40 -27.45 1.04
N LYS A 648 52.19 -26.87 0.94
CA LYS A 648 52.00 -25.42 0.96
C LYS A 648 52.38 -24.81 2.32
N LEU A 649 52.07 -25.48 3.42
CA LEU A 649 52.46 -25.04 4.77
C LEU A 649 53.97 -25.04 4.97
N ASP A 650 54.67 -26.06 4.47
CA ASP A 650 56.13 -26.12 4.56
C ASP A 650 56.82 -25.03 3.74
N GLN A 651 56.26 -24.71 2.57
CA GLN A 651 56.71 -23.59 1.76
C GLN A 651 56.47 -22.25 2.47
N ASP A 652 55.25 -22.00 2.97
CA ASP A 652 54.93 -20.77 3.72
C ASP A 652 55.84 -20.60 4.95
N LYS A 653 56.14 -21.69 5.66
CA LYS A 653 57.06 -21.68 6.81
C LYS A 653 58.51 -21.38 6.40
N ALA A 654 58.94 -21.82 5.22
CA ALA A 654 60.27 -21.52 4.69
C ALA A 654 60.38 -20.04 4.26
N ASP A 655 59.34 -19.53 3.61
CA ASP A 655 59.27 -18.15 3.12
C ASP A 655 59.03 -17.14 4.27
N HIS A 656 58.32 -17.57 5.32
CA HIS A 656 58.01 -16.79 6.52
C HIS A 656 58.46 -17.53 7.79
N PRO A 657 59.76 -17.46 8.15
CA PRO A 657 60.31 -18.17 9.31
C PRO A 657 59.68 -17.75 10.64
N ASN A 658 59.30 -16.47 10.75
CA ASN A 658 58.57 -15.94 11.89
C ASN A 658 57.10 -16.35 11.81
N VAL A 659 56.61 -17.01 12.85
CA VAL A 659 55.24 -17.55 12.90
C VAL A 659 54.14 -16.50 12.74
N VAL A 660 54.38 -15.25 13.16
CA VAL A 660 53.42 -14.15 13.03
C VAL A 660 53.31 -13.59 11.61
N ASP A 661 54.31 -13.86 10.77
CA ASP A 661 54.38 -13.38 9.38
C ASP A 661 53.86 -14.41 8.38
N ARG A 662 53.53 -15.63 8.84
CA ARG A 662 53.01 -16.73 8.02
C ARG A 662 51.66 -16.39 7.41
N GLN A 663 51.48 -16.80 6.16
CA GLN A 663 50.29 -16.52 5.36
C GLN A 663 49.39 -17.74 5.16
N LEU A 664 49.78 -18.91 5.69
CA LEU A 664 48.94 -20.10 5.65
C LEU A 664 48.68 -20.64 7.06
N ILE A 665 47.40 -20.90 7.35
CA ILE A 665 46.91 -21.31 8.67
C ILE A 665 47.15 -22.83 8.83
N ASP A 666 47.84 -23.26 9.88
CA ASP A 666 48.18 -24.67 10.12
C ASP A 666 47.05 -25.37 10.87
N VAL A 667 45.94 -25.64 10.19
CA VAL A 667 44.75 -26.27 10.77
C VAL A 667 44.29 -27.45 9.90
N ALA A 668 43.85 -28.54 10.53
CA ALA A 668 43.05 -29.58 9.91
C ALA A 668 41.93 -30.00 10.88
N GLU A 669 40.78 -30.39 10.35
CA GLU A 669 39.60 -30.69 11.14
C GLU A 669 39.10 -32.12 10.90
N ILE A 670 38.59 -32.72 11.97
CA ILE A 670 37.89 -34.01 11.94
C ILE A 670 36.55 -33.78 12.61
N ALA A 671 35.47 -34.05 11.89
CA ALA A 671 34.11 -33.87 12.38
C ALA A 671 33.35 -35.19 12.30
N SER A 672 32.94 -35.69 13.46
CA SER A 672 31.98 -36.77 13.60
C SER A 672 30.60 -36.21 13.94
N ASP A 673 29.60 -37.08 14.03
CA ASP A 673 28.24 -36.65 14.41
C ASP A 673 28.19 -36.02 15.81
N ARG A 674 29.21 -36.30 16.65
CA ARG A 674 29.22 -35.90 18.06
C ARG A 674 30.42 -35.08 18.49
N ILE A 675 31.49 -35.05 17.70
CA ILE A 675 32.70 -34.29 18.01
C ILE A 675 33.19 -33.52 16.80
N ILE A 676 33.53 -32.26 17.01
CA ILE A 676 34.42 -31.49 16.13
C ILE A 676 35.78 -31.39 16.81
N PHE A 677 36.81 -31.91 16.16
CA PHE A 677 38.19 -31.79 16.56
C PHE A 677 38.94 -30.88 15.60
N THR A 678 39.52 -29.82 16.15
CA THR A 678 40.36 -28.86 15.41
C THR A 678 41.77 -28.93 15.98
N GLY A 679 42.72 -29.27 15.11
CA GLY A 679 44.14 -29.36 15.45
C GLY A 679 45.01 -28.90 14.28
N THR A 680 46.33 -29.07 14.39
CA THR A 680 47.23 -28.64 13.32
C THR A 680 47.26 -29.63 12.16
N ALA A 681 47.34 -29.12 10.93
CA ALA A 681 47.52 -29.96 9.75
C ALA A 681 48.89 -30.67 9.79
N THR A 682 49.90 -30.04 10.42
CA THR A 682 51.20 -30.66 10.67
C THR A 682 51.09 -31.95 11.49
N GLU A 683 50.34 -31.94 12.60
CA GLU A 683 50.16 -33.15 13.40
C GLU A 683 49.23 -34.16 12.70
N ALA A 684 48.18 -33.70 12.02
CA ALA A 684 47.35 -34.57 11.21
C ALA A 684 48.17 -35.31 10.13
N TYR A 685 49.11 -34.63 9.48
CA TYR A 685 50.01 -35.25 8.49
C TYR A 685 50.89 -36.34 9.12
N ASN A 686 51.48 -36.06 10.29
CA ASN A 686 52.25 -37.06 11.03
C ASN A 686 51.40 -38.30 11.34
N ARG A 687 50.16 -38.12 11.80
CA ARG A 687 49.27 -39.22 12.18
C ARG A 687 48.75 -40.03 11.00
N PHE A 688 48.25 -39.38 9.96
CA PHE A 688 47.51 -40.06 8.90
C PHE A 688 48.37 -40.40 7.68
N ILE A 689 49.49 -39.70 7.49
CA ILE A 689 50.40 -39.95 6.35
C ILE A 689 51.67 -40.66 6.83
N THR A 690 52.36 -40.11 7.83
CA THR A 690 53.66 -40.68 8.27
C THR A 690 53.49 -41.99 9.03
N GLN A 691 52.48 -42.08 9.90
CA GLN A 691 52.14 -43.30 10.65
C GLN A 691 51.08 -44.17 9.96
N ASP A 692 50.60 -43.74 8.78
CA ASP A 692 49.58 -44.40 7.97
C ASP A 692 48.28 -44.79 8.70
N ASN A 693 47.91 -44.06 9.76
CA ASN A 693 46.63 -44.30 10.42
C ASN A 693 45.46 -43.95 9.49
N ASN A 694 44.33 -44.66 9.62
CA ASN A 694 43.12 -44.34 8.89
C ASN A 694 42.36 -43.19 9.59
N PRO A 695 42.16 -42.03 8.94
CA PRO A 695 41.44 -40.92 9.56
C PRO A 695 39.97 -41.24 9.90
N MET A 696 39.34 -42.19 9.19
CA MET A 696 37.97 -42.62 9.49
C MET A 696 37.85 -43.35 10.84
N ASP A 697 38.93 -43.98 11.30
CA ASP A 697 38.96 -44.61 12.63
C ASP A 697 38.84 -43.55 13.73
N THR A 698 39.30 -42.32 13.46
CA THR A 698 39.15 -41.19 14.40
C THR A 698 37.71 -40.68 14.40
N VAL A 699 37.10 -40.50 13.22
CA VAL A 699 35.69 -40.07 13.08
C VAL A 699 34.77 -41.04 13.82
N THR A 700 34.83 -42.33 13.45
CA THR A 700 33.96 -43.37 14.01
C THR A 700 34.29 -43.69 15.47
N GLY A 701 35.57 -43.67 15.84
CA GLY A 701 36.02 -43.90 17.21
C GLY A 701 35.43 -42.90 18.19
N TYR A 702 35.44 -41.60 17.87
CA TYR A 702 34.90 -40.57 18.76
C TYR A 702 33.39 -40.70 18.99
N ASP A 703 32.62 -41.10 17.98
CA ASP A 703 31.19 -41.36 18.15
C ASP A 703 30.93 -42.53 19.10
N VAL A 704 31.74 -43.60 19.03
CA VAL A 704 31.69 -44.72 19.97
C VAL A 704 32.05 -44.27 21.40
N TRP A 705 33.12 -43.49 21.56
CA TRP A 705 33.55 -43.03 22.88
C TRP A 705 32.53 -42.09 23.52
N ILE A 706 31.99 -41.13 22.76
CA ILE A 706 30.95 -40.23 23.27
C ILE A 706 29.65 -40.98 23.55
N SER A 707 29.29 -42.01 22.78
CA SER A 707 28.16 -42.89 23.12
C SER A 707 28.32 -43.51 24.50
N LYS A 708 29.51 -44.06 24.80
CA LYS A 708 29.81 -44.64 26.11
C LYS A 708 29.78 -43.59 27.21
N VAL A 709 30.23 -42.36 26.94
CA VAL A 709 30.11 -41.26 27.90
C VAL A 709 28.63 -40.97 28.18
N PHE A 710 27.79 -40.88 27.16
CA PHE A 710 26.35 -40.66 27.35
C PHE A 710 25.67 -41.80 28.13
N GLU A 711 26.03 -43.06 27.84
CA GLU A 711 25.56 -44.23 28.61
C GLU A 711 25.96 -44.13 30.10
N LEU A 712 27.20 -43.74 30.39
CA LEU A 712 27.68 -43.53 31.76
C LEU A 712 26.94 -42.40 32.49
N TYR A 713 26.47 -41.39 31.75
CA TYR A 713 25.65 -40.30 32.27
C TYR A 713 24.15 -40.66 32.35
N GLY A 714 23.76 -41.88 31.96
CA GLY A 714 22.38 -42.34 31.97
C GLY A 714 21.50 -41.67 30.91
N LEU A 715 22.10 -41.12 29.85
CA LEU A 715 21.38 -40.56 28.71
C LEU A 715 21.01 -41.68 27.74
N ASP A 716 19.73 -41.81 27.40
CA ASP A 716 19.26 -42.83 26.45
C ASP A 716 19.32 -42.35 24.99
N ALA A 717 19.17 -43.26 24.03
CA ALA A 717 19.28 -42.95 22.61
C ALA A 717 18.26 -41.89 22.11
N HIS A 718 17.12 -41.72 22.78
CA HIS A 718 16.14 -40.66 22.48
C HIS A 718 16.59 -39.27 22.97
N SER A 719 17.45 -39.23 23.99
CA SER A 719 18.01 -37.99 24.57
C SER A 719 19.24 -37.46 23.83
N ILE A 720 19.81 -38.24 22.89
CA ILE A 720 21.17 -38.04 22.35
C ILE A 720 21.18 -37.50 20.90
N SER A 721 20.08 -37.57 20.16
CA SER A 721 20.04 -37.22 18.73
C SER A 721 20.27 -35.74 18.40
N MET A 722 20.43 -34.87 19.42
CA MET A 722 20.62 -33.42 19.27
C MET A 722 21.87 -32.89 20.01
N ILE A 723 22.95 -33.67 20.11
CA ILE A 723 24.18 -33.25 20.81
C ILE A 723 25.42 -33.45 19.95
N GLN A 724 26.11 -32.36 19.68
CA GLN A 724 27.49 -32.34 19.21
C GLN A 724 28.36 -31.53 20.19
N SER A 725 29.59 -31.99 20.44
CA SER A 725 30.59 -31.33 21.27
C SER A 725 31.74 -30.83 20.41
N SER A 726 32.39 -29.73 20.77
CA SER A 726 33.61 -29.25 20.09
C SER A 726 34.80 -29.25 21.03
N PHE A 727 35.91 -29.83 20.58
CA PHE A 727 37.21 -29.74 21.22
C PHE A 727 38.16 -29.02 20.26
N VAL A 728 38.38 -27.73 20.52
CA VAL A 728 39.48 -26.99 19.89
C VAL A 728 40.72 -27.24 20.75
N ARG A 729 41.75 -27.84 20.18
CA ARG A 729 43.03 -27.93 20.88
C ARG A 729 43.66 -26.54 20.85
N ILE A 730 43.75 -25.94 22.03
CA ILE A 730 44.49 -24.71 22.31
C ILE A 730 45.99 -25.04 22.30
#